data_AF-A0A423VAF0-F1
#
_entry.id   AF-A0A423VAF0-F1
#
_cell.length_a   1.000
_cell.length_b   1.000
_cell.length_c   1.000
_cell.angle_alpha   90.00
_cell.angle_beta   90.00
_cell.angle_gamma   90.00
#
_symmetry.space_group_name_H-M   'P 1'
#
loop_
_entity.id
_entity.type
_entity.pdbx_description
1 polymer ?
#
loop_
_entity_poly.entity_id
_entity_poly.type
_entity_poly.pdbx_seq_one_letter_code
_entity_poly.pdbx_strand_id
1 'polypeptide(L)'
;MTCAVYDTAWLSMIAKPADSCNWLFPSSFLRLLDLQNVDTGGWFEPDDMETDTILNTAAALLALCRHHGKPTGPSACASHSGDNLGDRITAASGFLRERLQELDLSRNTAMPVGFELLLPTLLDLLSREDIADVLSTGFPAREVLLDARRRKLARVDLATVLTGGRRSTILHSLEAFIGMIQFDHLRDHKVMGSMMASPASTAAYLMHCSTWDDESEQYLRHVVEAGSGRGSGGVPSAFPSTFFEISWVVATLIENGFSHEELGPKSLDSAKSILQHGLAEGSGLIGFAQSLESDADDTAKALTVLNLLGAPTSADPMIRKYSTGSHFRTYDGERDTSFTTNCNVLVALCQSTDVREHAREVAMVMRFLCRTWWQDRCAIRDKWNVSFYYTVMSVAQALTKALDLWIRELLPDLPMELLEDASVVLLQALVHLLQAQSEDGSWEGKQESTSYAVIALNTIGSLPLVHSVEPIMSQIELACRNGRSMLLKDISNLHSRPAEHLWIEKVTYGSRYISQAFTFAALKCSTWKDYHHHPCSATARVHSLLPAPIDQILQPAHFFKALPMFSTMPQWCMQACLIEGSLFKRRLRDTCLEVFPQKTNDKEKHLSFIPFTWTAGNNLHRGPLGADVILSMMIISALAYQIDEFVESEVAKLSMDSLVALQASVGILIADVEAENEDTNITVMNTNVTGVSNQHDTGNGAHDMKDLDDSSFEQTIESEARNLKDVHQNIHRTFRQFIRHFLATPYARSASGYNLAQLKFTIHDFLIAHLTQTEESRRLAELPNTKPQSIKTIQPARCSLFTWTRTTSGDHTAGPLAMSAFLCMLESLTRNGQDPLSSPQSRYVAQDVSRHLAALCRLYNDFGSVARDMAENNLNSINFPEFIQVFKLHCASPHARQPGPHAQHIKSSSGEQSTIEQAKRRLLEIAEYEQRCLQAAMVELRDLVDQNVYEALMVFCTTADMYGQMYVLKDLTPAVKRRVD
;
A
#
# COMPACT_ATOMS: atom_id res chain seq x y z
N MET A 1 -29.06 10.78 5.37
CA MET A 1 -27.99 10.73 6.41
C MET A 1 -28.58 10.51 7.80
N THR A 2 -27.90 9.82 8.73
CA THR A 2 -28.31 9.66 10.14
C THR A 2 -28.11 10.95 10.94
N CYS A 3 -28.73 11.05 12.14
CA CYS A 3 -28.53 12.19 13.02
C CYS A 3 -27.12 12.21 13.62
N ALA A 4 -26.56 13.40 13.79
CA ALA A 4 -25.29 13.64 14.45
C ALA A 4 -25.50 14.35 15.79
N VAL A 5 -24.85 13.85 16.84
CA VAL A 5 -24.87 14.49 18.16
C VAL A 5 -24.23 15.87 18.09
N TYR A 6 -23.12 16.01 17.36
CA TYR A 6 -22.42 17.26 17.11
C TYR A 6 -23.37 18.39 16.66
N ASP A 7 -24.07 18.22 15.54
CA ASP A 7 -24.98 19.23 15.00
C ASP A 7 -26.21 19.44 15.88
N THR A 8 -26.73 18.37 16.47
CA THR A 8 -27.85 18.46 17.43
C THR A 8 -27.50 19.34 18.63
N ALA A 9 -26.25 19.28 19.11
CA ALA A 9 -25.78 20.13 20.18
C ALA A 9 -25.73 21.60 19.78
N TRP A 10 -25.24 21.92 18.59
CA TRP A 10 -25.25 23.29 18.06
C TRP A 10 -26.65 23.89 17.95
N LEU A 11 -27.63 23.11 17.48
CA LEU A 11 -29.03 23.54 17.41
C LEU A 11 -29.64 23.81 18.79
N SER A 12 -29.29 22.98 19.78
CA SER A 12 -29.83 23.09 21.14
C SER A 12 -29.42 24.40 21.85
N MET A 13 -28.37 25.07 21.36
CA MET A 13 -27.82 26.30 21.94
C MET A 13 -28.44 27.58 21.37
N ILE A 14 -29.40 27.49 20.45
CA ILE A 14 -30.03 28.67 19.84
C ILE A 14 -31.09 29.26 20.78
N ALA A 15 -30.94 30.53 21.14
CA ALA A 15 -31.93 31.29 21.90
C ALA A 15 -32.31 32.58 21.16
N LYS A 16 -33.60 32.94 21.18
CA LYS A 16 -34.08 34.11 20.44
C LYS A 16 -33.72 35.41 21.20
N PRO A 17 -33.19 36.46 20.54
CA PRO A 17 -32.72 37.67 21.22
C PRO A 17 -33.79 38.43 22.02
N ALA A 18 -35.04 38.42 21.54
CA ALA A 18 -36.15 39.13 22.18
C ALA A 18 -36.75 38.39 23.40
N ASP A 19 -36.33 37.14 23.63
CA ASP A 19 -36.90 36.25 24.64
C ASP A 19 -35.78 35.33 25.17
N SER A 20 -34.72 35.95 25.73
CA SER A 20 -33.43 35.30 26.04
C SER A 20 -33.50 34.08 26.98
N CYS A 21 -34.67 33.83 27.57
CA CYS A 21 -34.97 32.68 28.43
C CYS A 21 -35.63 31.49 27.69
N ASN A 22 -35.99 31.62 26.40
CA ASN A 22 -36.63 30.58 25.60
C ASN A 22 -35.68 30.05 24.51
N TRP A 23 -35.25 28.79 24.67
CA TRP A 23 -34.50 28.06 23.67
C TRP A 23 -35.37 27.74 22.46
N LEU A 24 -34.82 27.88 21.25
CA LEU A 24 -35.56 27.71 20.01
C LEU A 24 -35.91 26.24 19.72
N PHE A 25 -35.00 25.33 20.11
CA PHE A 25 -35.10 23.89 19.88
C PHE A 25 -34.92 23.09 21.17
N PRO A 26 -35.88 23.15 22.11
CA PRO A 26 -35.79 22.42 23.38
C PRO A 26 -35.77 20.89 23.18
N SER A 27 -36.40 20.38 22.12
CA SER A 27 -36.35 18.95 21.77
C SER A 27 -34.94 18.47 21.45
N SER A 28 -34.10 19.31 20.81
CA SER A 28 -32.70 18.97 20.54
C SER A 28 -31.90 18.83 21.84
N PHE A 29 -32.16 19.68 22.83
CA PHE A 29 -31.50 19.58 24.14
C PHE A 29 -31.94 18.32 24.90
N LEU A 30 -33.23 18.02 24.93
CA LEU A 30 -33.75 16.76 25.51
C LEU A 30 -33.11 15.54 24.85
N ARG A 31 -32.98 15.57 23.52
CA ARG A 31 -32.33 14.49 22.78
C ARG A 31 -30.87 14.28 23.19
N LEU A 32 -30.13 15.34 23.51
CA LEU A 32 -28.77 15.21 24.05
C LEU A 32 -28.76 14.53 25.42
N LEU A 33 -29.67 14.91 26.32
CA LEU A 33 -29.77 14.30 27.65
C LEU A 33 -30.09 12.81 27.58
N ASP A 34 -30.96 12.41 26.64
CA ASP A 34 -31.35 11.03 26.38
C ASP A 34 -30.19 10.20 25.80
N LEU A 35 -29.30 10.83 25.04
CA LEU A 35 -28.17 10.17 24.36
C LEU A 35 -26.89 10.14 25.19
N GLN A 36 -26.85 10.83 26.33
CA GLN A 36 -25.67 10.79 27.19
C GLN A 36 -25.51 9.40 27.81
N ASN A 37 -24.35 8.79 27.64
CA ASN A 37 -24.05 7.51 28.26
C ASN A 37 -24.02 7.67 29.79
N VAL A 38 -24.82 6.88 30.50
CA VAL A 38 -25.02 7.02 31.95
C VAL A 38 -23.81 6.62 32.79
N ASP A 39 -22.96 5.73 32.28
CA ASP A 39 -21.81 5.20 33.02
C ASP A 39 -20.56 6.07 32.84
N THR A 40 -20.36 6.58 31.62
CA THR A 40 -19.16 7.35 31.25
C THR A 40 -19.41 8.86 31.19
N GLY A 41 -20.64 9.28 30.92
CA GLY A 41 -20.99 10.69 30.69
C GLY A 41 -20.72 11.20 29.27
N GLY A 42 -20.16 10.39 28.37
CA GLY A 42 -19.84 10.76 26.99
C GLY A 42 -21.00 10.58 26.00
N TRP A 43 -20.77 11.01 24.75
CA TRP A 43 -21.64 10.73 23.60
C TRP A 43 -20.86 10.00 22.52
N PHE A 44 -21.07 8.68 22.44
CA PHE A 44 -20.45 7.79 21.47
C PHE A 44 -21.26 6.51 21.34
N GLU A 45 -21.09 5.82 20.22
CA GLU A 45 -21.45 4.43 20.00
C GLU A 45 -20.19 3.54 20.04
N PRO A 46 -20.29 2.23 20.35
CA PRO A 46 -19.12 1.36 20.52
C PRO A 46 -18.15 1.29 19.32
N ASP A 47 -18.66 1.50 18.10
CA ASP A 47 -17.88 1.44 16.85
C ASP A 47 -17.50 2.82 16.30
N ASP A 48 -17.78 3.90 17.04
CA ASP A 48 -17.46 5.26 16.61
C ASP A 48 -15.94 5.48 16.56
N MET A 49 -15.52 6.36 15.65
CA MET A 49 -14.14 6.84 15.63
C MET A 49 -13.85 7.65 16.90
N GLU A 50 -12.61 7.58 17.38
CA GLU A 50 -12.15 8.37 18.53
C GLU A 50 -12.40 9.89 18.30
N THR A 51 -12.20 10.36 17.07
CA THR A 51 -12.47 11.75 16.67
C THR A 51 -13.94 12.12 16.82
N ASP A 52 -14.86 11.20 16.54
CA ASP A 52 -16.30 11.42 16.62
C ASP A 52 -16.73 11.50 18.08
N THR A 53 -16.26 10.56 18.89
CA THR A 53 -16.47 10.53 20.34
C THR A 53 -16.07 11.85 20.98
N ILE A 54 -14.90 12.38 20.62
CA ILE A 54 -14.36 13.65 21.14
C ILE A 54 -15.20 14.84 20.67
N LEU A 55 -15.50 14.95 19.37
CA LEU A 55 -16.27 16.09 18.84
C LEU A 55 -17.70 16.10 19.38
N ASN A 56 -18.39 14.95 19.37
CA ASN A 56 -19.74 14.81 19.90
C ASN A 56 -19.78 15.20 21.38
N THR A 57 -18.87 14.67 22.19
CA THR A 57 -18.81 14.96 23.63
C THR A 57 -18.49 16.43 23.89
N ALA A 58 -17.52 17.02 23.18
CA ALA A 58 -17.14 18.43 23.37
C ALA A 58 -18.29 19.39 23.02
N ALA A 59 -19.01 19.15 21.92
CA ALA A 59 -20.15 19.97 21.53
C ALA A 59 -21.33 19.81 22.50
N ALA A 60 -21.64 18.59 22.92
CA ALA A 60 -22.73 18.32 23.86
C ALA A 60 -22.44 18.86 25.26
N LEU A 61 -21.19 18.76 25.74
CA LEU A 61 -20.75 19.38 27.00
C LEU A 61 -20.93 20.90 26.96
N LEU A 62 -20.54 21.56 25.86
CA LEU A 62 -20.73 22.99 25.70
C LEU A 62 -22.22 23.37 25.77
N ALA A 63 -23.08 22.57 25.14
CA ALA A 63 -24.52 22.76 25.24
C ALA A 63 -25.04 22.62 26.68
N LEU A 64 -24.62 21.59 27.42
CA LEU A 64 -24.98 21.42 28.83
C LEU A 64 -24.56 22.64 29.68
N CYS A 65 -23.32 23.14 29.52
CA CYS A 65 -22.82 24.30 30.24
C CYS A 65 -23.68 25.55 29.99
N ARG A 66 -24.01 25.83 28.72
CA ARG A 66 -24.83 27.00 28.36
C ARG A 66 -26.27 26.90 28.87
N HIS A 67 -26.84 25.69 28.90
CA HIS A 67 -28.15 25.46 29.49
C HIS A 67 -28.14 25.59 31.01
N HIS A 68 -27.05 25.15 31.68
CA HIS A 68 -26.88 25.30 33.11
C HIS A 68 -26.68 26.77 33.55
N GLY A 69 -25.96 27.56 32.74
CA GLY A 69 -25.65 28.97 33.04
C GLY A 69 -26.79 29.97 32.81
N LYS A 70 -27.90 29.60 32.14
CA LYS A 70 -29.03 30.51 31.90
C LYS A 70 -30.17 30.33 32.94
N PRO A 71 -30.68 31.41 33.56
CA PRO A 71 -31.86 31.33 34.40
C PRO A 71 -33.10 30.99 33.56
N THR A 72 -33.78 29.89 33.88
CA THR A 72 -35.06 29.52 33.27
C THR A 72 -36.14 30.55 33.63
N GLY A 73 -36.84 31.08 32.62
CA GLY A 73 -38.03 31.91 32.86
C GLY A 73 -39.17 31.08 33.48
N PRO A 74 -40.17 31.69 34.13
CA PRO A 74 -41.23 30.98 34.86
C PRO A 74 -42.12 30.04 34.00
N SER A 75 -41.94 30.02 32.68
CA SER A 75 -42.66 29.17 31.72
C SER A 75 -41.77 28.16 30.98
N ALA A 76 -40.45 28.20 31.14
CA ALA A 76 -39.52 27.31 30.44
C ALA A 76 -38.87 26.36 31.44
N CYS A 77 -39.09 25.05 31.27
CA CYS A 77 -38.45 23.96 32.04
C CYS A 77 -38.90 23.78 33.50
N ALA A 78 -40.18 23.95 33.82
CA ALA A 78 -40.77 23.37 35.05
C ALA A 78 -40.74 21.81 35.06
N SER A 79 -40.23 21.17 34.01
CA SER A 79 -40.13 19.71 33.87
C SER A 79 -38.71 19.15 34.00
N HIS A 80 -37.67 19.95 34.26
CA HIS A 80 -36.27 19.48 34.32
C HIS A 80 -35.65 19.57 35.73
N SER A 81 -36.45 19.95 36.72
CA SER A 81 -36.03 20.05 38.13
C SER A 81 -35.58 18.73 38.77
N GLY A 82 -35.55 17.62 38.02
CA GLY A 82 -35.04 16.31 38.43
C GLY A 82 -33.74 15.85 37.76
N ASP A 83 -33.26 16.52 36.71
CA ASP A 83 -31.99 16.18 36.06
C ASP A 83 -30.83 16.94 36.73
N ASN A 84 -29.90 16.21 37.35
CA ASN A 84 -28.69 16.81 37.91
C ASN A 84 -27.71 17.18 36.79
N LEU A 85 -27.95 18.31 36.11
CA LEU A 85 -27.09 18.83 35.04
C LEU A 85 -25.63 19.01 35.51
N GLY A 86 -25.40 19.34 36.78
CA GLY A 86 -24.05 19.47 37.36
C GLY A 86 -23.29 18.13 37.34
N ASP A 87 -23.94 17.04 37.73
CA ASP A 87 -23.34 15.69 37.67
C ASP A 87 -23.06 15.28 36.23
N ARG A 88 -24.00 15.54 35.31
CA ARG A 88 -23.84 15.24 33.88
C ARG A 88 -22.68 16.00 33.25
N ILE A 89 -22.53 17.29 33.58
CA ILE A 89 -21.39 18.13 33.15
C ILE A 89 -20.08 17.57 33.71
N THR A 90 -20.06 17.18 34.98
CA THR A 90 -18.88 16.63 35.64
C THR A 90 -18.43 15.33 34.98
N ALA A 91 -19.37 14.42 34.72
CA ALA A 91 -19.10 13.14 34.06
C ALA A 91 -18.58 13.34 32.63
N ALA A 92 -19.27 14.13 31.81
CA ALA A 92 -18.86 14.46 30.45
C ALA A 92 -17.48 15.13 30.38
N SER A 93 -17.19 16.01 31.34
CA SER A 93 -15.88 16.66 31.48
C SER A 93 -14.77 15.67 31.80
N GLY A 94 -15.01 14.73 32.73
CA GLY A 94 -14.08 13.65 33.06
C GLY A 94 -13.77 12.78 31.85
N PHE A 95 -14.80 12.35 31.14
CA PHE A 95 -14.67 11.51 29.95
C PHE A 95 -13.95 12.22 28.80
N LEU A 96 -14.31 13.47 28.49
CA LEU A 96 -13.62 14.24 27.45
C LEU A 96 -12.13 14.39 27.75
N ARG A 97 -11.77 14.64 29.02
CA ARG A 97 -10.38 14.74 29.45
C ARG A 97 -9.62 13.43 29.18
N GLU A 98 -10.21 12.29 29.54
CA GLU A 98 -9.63 10.97 29.31
C GLU A 98 -9.41 10.70 27.81
N ARG A 99 -10.45 10.90 26.99
CA ARG A 99 -10.37 10.68 25.54
C ARG A 99 -9.35 11.61 24.87
N LEU A 100 -9.20 12.86 25.32
CA LEU A 100 -8.15 13.75 24.81
C LEU A 100 -6.73 13.28 25.14
N GLN A 101 -6.52 12.58 26.27
CA GLN A 101 -5.21 12.00 26.59
C GLN A 101 -4.87 10.82 25.70
N GLU A 102 -5.87 10.07 25.23
CA GLU A 102 -5.70 8.89 24.37
C GLU A 102 -5.59 9.26 22.88
N LEU A 103 -6.06 10.46 22.50
CA LEU A 103 -6.10 10.92 21.12
C LEU A 103 -4.76 10.79 20.38
N ASP A 104 -4.73 9.97 19.33
CA ASP A 104 -3.59 9.81 18.41
C ASP A 104 -3.91 10.39 17.01
N LEU A 105 -3.31 11.53 16.71
CA LEU A 105 -3.37 12.20 15.40
C LEU A 105 -2.11 12.00 14.56
N SER A 106 -1.35 10.93 14.78
CA SER A 106 -0.21 10.57 13.92
C SER A 106 -0.64 10.42 12.45
N ARG A 107 0.33 10.44 11.52
CA ARG A 107 0.10 10.59 10.06
C ARG A 107 -0.90 9.61 9.42
N ASN A 108 -1.31 8.56 10.12
CA ASN A 108 -2.20 7.50 9.62
C ASN A 108 -3.67 7.63 10.09
N THR A 109 -4.02 8.64 10.90
CA THR A 109 -5.42 8.93 11.27
C THR A 109 -6.00 9.95 10.30
N ALA A 110 -6.95 9.52 9.46
CA ALA A 110 -7.72 10.45 8.62
C ALA A 110 -8.54 11.36 9.54
N MET A 111 -8.28 12.67 9.49
CA MET A 111 -9.05 13.65 10.24
C MET A 111 -10.42 13.84 9.56
N PRO A 112 -11.54 13.76 10.30
CA PRO A 112 -12.85 14.11 9.77
C PRO A 112 -12.91 15.56 9.26
N VAL A 113 -13.97 15.89 8.53
CA VAL A 113 -14.14 17.19 7.89
C VAL A 113 -14.05 18.32 8.91
N GLY A 114 -13.00 19.13 8.79
CA GLY A 114 -12.80 20.31 9.62
C GLY A 114 -12.36 20.03 11.06
N PHE A 115 -12.05 18.78 11.43
CA PHE A 115 -11.65 18.42 12.80
C PHE A 115 -10.52 19.31 13.35
N GLU A 116 -9.52 19.65 12.52
CA GLU A 116 -8.39 20.51 12.90
C GLU A 116 -8.77 21.96 13.17
N LEU A 117 -9.97 22.39 12.77
CA LEU A 117 -10.52 23.72 13.04
C LEU A 117 -11.57 23.65 14.17
N LEU A 118 -12.43 22.64 14.15
CA LEU A 118 -13.59 22.51 15.03
C LEU A 118 -13.19 22.21 16.48
N LEU A 119 -12.35 21.19 16.71
CA LEU A 119 -11.98 20.80 18.06
C LEU A 119 -11.25 21.93 18.80
N PRO A 120 -10.20 22.57 18.23
CA PRO A 120 -9.55 23.69 18.90
C PRO A 120 -10.50 24.86 19.25
N THR A 121 -11.48 25.17 18.40
CA THR A 121 -12.47 26.21 18.69
C THR A 121 -13.47 25.79 19.78
N LEU A 122 -13.91 24.52 19.79
CA LEU A 122 -14.74 24.00 20.89
C LEU A 122 -14.03 24.03 22.24
N LEU A 123 -12.74 23.64 22.28
CA LEU A 123 -11.94 23.72 23.51
C LEU A 123 -11.78 25.17 23.98
N ASP A 124 -11.60 26.13 23.06
CA ASP A 124 -11.57 27.55 23.41
C ASP A 124 -12.91 28.03 23.98
N LEU A 125 -14.04 27.63 23.38
CA LEU A 125 -15.38 27.97 23.90
C LEU A 125 -15.63 27.36 25.28
N LEU A 126 -15.30 26.08 25.49
CA LEU A 126 -15.43 25.40 26.77
C LEU A 126 -14.55 26.04 27.86
N SER A 127 -13.37 26.57 27.51
CA SER A 127 -12.49 27.24 28.47
C SER A 127 -13.07 28.55 29.04
N ARG A 128 -14.10 29.11 28.40
CA ARG A 128 -14.80 30.32 28.83
C ARG A 128 -16.00 30.02 29.74
N GLU A 129 -16.38 28.75 29.87
CA GLU A 129 -17.41 28.27 30.79
C GLU A 129 -16.78 27.96 32.16
N ASP A 130 -17.59 27.78 33.22
CA ASP A 130 -17.14 27.50 34.61
C ASP A 130 -16.62 26.04 34.80
N ILE A 131 -15.91 25.54 33.80
CA ILE A 131 -15.31 24.19 33.71
C ILE A 131 -13.85 24.24 33.18
N ALA A 132 -13.19 25.39 33.29
CA ALA A 132 -11.85 25.63 32.77
C ALA A 132 -10.78 24.65 33.31
N ASP A 133 -10.96 24.11 34.51
CA ASP A 133 -10.06 23.13 35.13
C ASP A 133 -9.97 21.80 34.36
N VAL A 134 -10.91 21.53 33.45
CA VAL A 134 -10.94 20.31 32.62
C VAL A 134 -9.88 20.34 31.52
N LEU A 135 -9.53 21.53 31.02
CA LEU A 135 -8.69 21.75 29.84
C LEU A 135 -7.26 22.22 30.16
N SER A 136 -6.97 22.49 31.44
CA SER A 136 -5.72 23.10 31.88
C SER A 136 -4.50 22.17 31.80
N THR A 137 -4.69 20.85 31.70
CA THR A 137 -3.60 19.86 31.80
C THR A 137 -2.84 19.59 30.50
N GLY A 138 -3.27 20.15 29.36
CA GLY A 138 -2.70 19.80 28.03
C GLY A 138 -2.96 18.33 27.66
N PHE A 139 -2.69 17.95 26.40
CA PHE A 139 -2.83 16.58 25.90
C PHE A 139 -1.82 16.26 24.78
N PRO A 140 -1.41 14.99 24.58
CA PRO A 140 -0.29 14.64 23.70
C PRO A 140 -0.44 15.13 22.25
N ALA A 141 -1.61 14.97 21.64
CA ALA A 141 -1.85 15.34 20.25
C ALA A 141 -2.04 16.85 19.98
N ARG A 142 -1.96 17.71 21.01
CA ARG A 142 -2.30 19.13 20.91
C ARG A 142 -1.46 19.88 19.88
N GLU A 143 -0.13 19.69 19.88
CA GLU A 143 0.74 20.40 18.94
C GLU A 143 0.55 19.94 17.50
N VAL A 144 0.29 18.64 17.27
CA VAL A 144 -0.03 18.09 15.95
C VAL A 144 -1.34 18.68 15.42
N LEU A 145 -2.36 18.77 16.28
CA LEU A 145 -3.65 19.37 15.96
C LEU A 145 -3.51 20.86 15.59
N LEU A 146 -2.77 21.63 16.39
CA LEU A 146 -2.55 23.06 16.13
C LEU A 146 -1.70 23.29 14.87
N ASP A 147 -0.76 22.39 14.56
CA ASP A 147 -0.02 22.44 13.30
C ASP A 147 -0.91 22.19 12.08
N ALA A 148 -1.76 21.15 12.15
CA ALA A 148 -2.77 20.89 11.13
C ALA A 148 -3.69 22.10 10.94
N ARG A 149 -4.15 22.73 12.04
CA ARG A 149 -4.93 23.98 12.03
C ARG A 149 -4.22 25.09 11.27
N ARG A 150 -2.95 25.36 11.58
CA ARG A 150 -2.14 26.41 10.91
C ARG A 150 -1.99 26.14 9.43
N ARG A 151 -1.64 24.91 9.05
CA ARG A 151 -1.49 24.51 7.63
C ARG A 151 -2.81 24.64 6.85
N LYS A 152 -3.94 24.30 7.48
CA LYS A 152 -5.27 24.46 6.87
C LYS A 152 -5.61 25.94 6.67
N LEU A 153 -5.48 26.76 7.72
CA LEU A 153 -5.77 28.21 7.63
C LEU A 153 -4.87 28.93 6.63
N ALA A 154 -3.60 28.53 6.47
CA ALA A 154 -2.71 29.10 5.47
C ALA A 154 -3.15 28.88 4.02
N ARG A 155 -4.04 27.90 3.75
CA ARG A 155 -4.64 27.66 2.43
C ARG A 155 -5.97 28.39 2.23
N VAL A 156 -6.47 29.07 3.26
CA VAL A 156 -7.78 29.71 3.25
C VAL A 156 -7.61 31.22 3.24
N ASP A 157 -8.08 31.87 2.18
CA ASP A 157 -8.27 33.32 2.17
C ASP A 157 -9.63 33.68 2.78
N LEU A 158 -9.65 33.79 4.11
CA LEU A 158 -10.87 34.16 4.84
C LEU A 158 -11.41 35.50 4.36
N ALA A 159 -10.58 36.48 4.04
CA ALA A 159 -11.06 37.80 3.62
C ALA A 159 -11.88 37.71 2.33
N THR A 160 -11.40 36.96 1.35
CA THR A 160 -12.10 36.75 0.07
C THR A 160 -13.35 35.90 0.22
N VAL A 161 -13.35 34.88 1.09
CA VAL A 161 -14.54 34.04 1.34
C VAL A 161 -15.65 34.84 2.03
N LEU A 162 -15.31 35.78 2.91
CA LEU A 162 -16.27 36.55 3.70
C LEU A 162 -16.83 37.79 2.98
N THR A 163 -16.19 38.23 1.89
CA THR A 163 -16.55 39.50 1.20
C THR A 163 -16.81 39.35 -0.30
N GLY A 164 -16.40 38.24 -0.92
CA GLY A 164 -16.35 38.10 -2.37
C GLY A 164 -17.55 37.40 -3.02
N GLY A 165 -18.60 37.03 -2.26
CA GLY A 165 -19.75 36.27 -2.77
C GLY A 165 -19.41 34.88 -3.34
N ARG A 166 -18.15 34.43 -3.19
CA ARG A 166 -17.66 33.14 -3.67
C ARG A 166 -18.14 32.03 -2.73
N ARG A 167 -18.78 31.02 -3.30
CA ARG A 167 -19.14 29.79 -2.56
C ARG A 167 -17.86 29.04 -2.17
N SER A 168 -17.86 28.48 -0.96
CA SER A 168 -16.69 27.82 -0.38
C SER A 168 -17.13 26.75 0.62
N THR A 169 -16.40 25.65 0.68
CA THR A 169 -16.63 24.56 1.66
C THR A 169 -16.46 25.01 3.10
N ILE A 170 -15.76 26.12 3.36
CA ILE A 170 -15.63 26.72 4.71
C ILE A 170 -16.98 27.11 5.30
N LEU A 171 -17.95 27.48 4.45
CA LEU A 171 -19.31 27.78 4.88
C LEU A 171 -20.02 26.58 5.52
N HIS A 172 -19.50 25.36 5.33
CA HIS A 172 -20.02 24.15 5.98
C HIS A 172 -19.58 24.02 7.44
N SER A 173 -18.58 24.79 7.89
CA SER A 173 -17.96 24.69 9.22
C SER A 173 -17.77 26.08 9.88
N LEU A 174 -18.75 26.99 9.75
CA LEU A 174 -18.63 28.37 10.25
C LEU A 174 -18.45 28.44 11.78
N GLU A 175 -18.96 27.46 12.51
CA GLU A 175 -18.79 27.32 13.95
C GLU A 175 -17.31 27.24 14.36
N ALA A 176 -16.42 26.80 13.46
CA ALA A 176 -14.98 26.78 13.72
C ALA A 176 -14.34 28.18 13.75
N PHE A 177 -15.04 29.20 13.26
CA PHE A 177 -14.55 30.58 13.10
C PHE A 177 -15.19 31.58 14.06
N ILE A 178 -15.91 31.08 15.08
CA ILE A 178 -16.45 31.94 16.14
C ILE A 178 -15.31 32.71 16.81
N GLY A 179 -15.47 34.04 16.88
CA GLY A 179 -14.44 34.95 17.39
C GLY A 179 -13.34 35.32 16.38
N MET A 180 -13.34 34.74 15.17
CA MET A 180 -12.38 35.04 14.10
C MET A 180 -12.97 35.89 12.98
N ILE A 181 -14.29 35.80 12.75
CA ILE A 181 -14.98 36.43 11.61
C ILE A 181 -16.21 37.24 12.05
N GLN A 182 -16.67 38.14 11.18
CA GLN A 182 -17.93 38.86 11.35
C GLN A 182 -19.05 38.14 10.60
N PHE A 183 -19.98 37.53 11.35
CA PHE A 183 -21.07 36.71 10.78
C PHE A 183 -22.11 37.53 10.02
N ASP A 184 -22.25 38.82 10.29
CA ASP A 184 -23.19 39.70 9.58
C ASP A 184 -22.92 39.79 8.07
N HIS A 185 -21.68 39.60 7.64
CA HIS A 185 -21.31 39.62 6.21
C HIS A 185 -21.68 38.33 5.47
N LEU A 186 -22.16 37.30 6.18
CA LEU A 186 -22.42 35.98 5.60
C LEU A 186 -23.84 35.83 5.05
N ARG A 187 -24.74 36.79 5.28
CA ARG A 187 -26.16 36.69 4.93
C ARG A 187 -26.39 36.31 3.47
N ASP A 188 -25.57 36.84 2.56
CA ASP A 188 -25.72 36.62 1.11
C ASP A 188 -25.16 35.26 0.64
N HIS A 189 -24.49 34.51 1.53
CA HIS A 189 -23.98 33.17 1.23
C HIS A 189 -25.02 32.06 1.45
N LYS A 190 -26.18 32.38 2.04
CA LYS A 190 -27.23 31.39 2.31
C LYS A 190 -27.76 30.78 1.02
N VAL A 191 -28.08 29.50 1.08
CA VAL A 191 -28.81 28.77 0.04
C VAL A 191 -29.99 28.09 0.70
N MET A 192 -31.21 28.51 0.34
CA MET A 192 -32.46 28.02 0.94
C MET A 192 -32.43 28.09 2.47
N GLY A 193 -32.04 29.26 3.02
CA GLY A 193 -31.87 29.50 4.45
C GLY A 193 -30.63 28.86 5.11
N SER A 194 -29.95 27.92 4.46
CA SER A 194 -28.81 27.20 5.05
C SER A 194 -27.45 27.83 4.73
N MET A 195 -26.48 27.63 5.63
CA MET A 195 -25.06 27.82 5.34
C MET A 195 -24.46 26.50 4.86
N MET A 196 -24.31 26.38 3.53
CA MET A 196 -23.78 25.19 2.85
C MET A 196 -24.42 23.88 3.33
N ALA A 197 -25.75 23.88 3.56
CA ALA A 197 -26.52 22.74 4.03
C ALA A 197 -26.05 22.11 5.36
N SER A 198 -25.27 22.81 6.20
CA SER A 198 -24.90 22.32 7.54
C SER A 198 -25.82 22.92 8.62
N PRO A 199 -26.49 22.09 9.44
CA PRO A 199 -27.27 22.57 10.57
C PRO A 199 -26.40 23.27 11.65
N ALA A 200 -25.25 22.72 12.03
CA ALA A 200 -24.34 23.38 12.99
C ALA A 200 -23.83 24.73 12.49
N SER A 201 -23.42 24.80 11.22
CA SER A 201 -22.93 26.05 10.62
C SER A 201 -24.03 27.12 10.57
N THR A 202 -25.25 26.70 10.21
CA THR A 202 -26.41 27.59 10.18
C THR A 202 -26.83 28.03 11.59
N ALA A 203 -26.72 27.15 12.59
CA ALA A 203 -26.94 27.49 13.99
C ALA A 203 -25.92 28.52 14.50
N ALA A 204 -24.63 28.33 14.18
CA ALA A 204 -23.59 29.29 14.51
C ALA A 204 -23.83 30.65 13.84
N TYR A 205 -24.23 30.68 12.56
CA TYR A 205 -24.63 31.91 11.90
C TYR A 205 -25.78 32.62 12.62
N LEU A 206 -26.87 31.91 12.93
CA LEU A 206 -28.04 32.49 13.57
C LEU A 206 -27.75 32.99 14.99
N MET A 207 -26.84 32.34 15.72
CA MET A 207 -26.41 32.76 17.06
C MET A 207 -25.49 33.99 17.06
N HIS A 208 -24.77 34.25 15.97
CA HIS A 208 -23.73 35.28 15.91
C HIS A 208 -24.03 36.44 14.95
N CYS A 209 -25.13 36.38 14.18
CA CYS A 209 -25.61 37.54 13.43
C CYS A 209 -26.32 38.55 14.35
N SER A 210 -26.09 39.85 14.10
CA SER A 210 -26.69 40.96 14.86
C SER A 210 -28.20 41.09 14.62
N THR A 211 -28.67 40.65 13.45
CA THR A 211 -30.09 40.71 13.05
C THR A 211 -30.59 39.31 12.78
N TRP A 212 -31.64 38.90 13.51
CA TRP A 212 -32.27 37.59 13.38
C TRP A 212 -32.66 37.28 11.93
N ASP A 213 -32.48 36.03 11.52
CA ASP A 213 -32.70 35.57 10.16
C ASP A 213 -33.78 34.48 10.12
N ASP A 214 -35.00 34.89 9.78
CA ASP A 214 -36.17 33.99 9.78
C ASP A 214 -36.05 32.85 8.75
N GLU A 215 -35.30 33.06 7.66
CA GLU A 215 -35.08 32.03 6.63
C GLU A 215 -34.19 30.91 7.17
N SER A 216 -33.14 31.26 7.91
CA SER A 216 -32.27 30.29 8.57
C SER A 216 -32.97 29.57 9.72
N GLU A 217 -33.81 30.27 10.49
CA GLU A 217 -34.70 29.62 11.47
C GLU A 217 -35.62 28.60 10.78
N GLN A 218 -36.27 28.99 9.68
CA GLN A 218 -37.17 28.11 8.92
C GLN A 218 -36.45 26.88 8.37
N TYR A 219 -35.24 27.04 7.85
CA TYR A 219 -34.40 25.92 7.42
C TYR A 219 -34.15 24.94 8.58
N LEU A 220 -33.71 25.42 9.75
CA LEU A 220 -33.42 24.53 10.89
C LEU A 220 -34.67 23.82 11.41
N ARG A 221 -35.82 24.49 11.45
CA ARG A 221 -37.11 23.85 11.76
C ARG A 221 -37.45 22.75 10.79
N HIS A 222 -37.26 23.01 9.49
CA HIS A 222 -37.46 22.01 8.45
C HIS A 222 -36.52 20.82 8.61
N VAL A 223 -35.24 21.02 8.94
CA VAL A 223 -34.29 19.93 9.20
C VAL A 223 -34.74 19.06 10.37
N VAL A 224 -35.20 19.67 11.48
CA VAL A 224 -35.71 18.91 12.64
C VAL A 224 -36.93 18.06 12.27
N GLU A 225 -37.85 18.60 11.48
CA GLU A 225 -39.10 17.92 11.10
C GLU A 225 -38.91 16.87 10.01
N ALA A 226 -38.20 17.22 8.93
CA ALA A 226 -38.08 16.42 7.70
C ALA A 226 -36.77 15.62 7.61
N GLY A 227 -35.75 15.96 8.40
CA GLY A 227 -34.51 15.21 8.48
C GLY A 227 -34.67 13.83 9.11
N SER A 228 -33.57 13.11 9.26
CA SER A 228 -33.57 11.76 9.82
C SER A 228 -34.14 11.65 11.23
N GLY A 229 -34.09 12.75 12.00
CA GLY A 229 -34.62 12.81 13.35
C GLY A 229 -36.15 12.84 13.41
N ARG A 230 -36.84 13.19 12.32
CA ARG A 230 -38.32 13.14 12.20
C ARG A 230 -39.06 13.77 13.39
N GLY A 231 -38.62 14.95 13.80
CA GLY A 231 -39.19 15.70 14.92
C GLY A 231 -38.67 15.34 16.31
N SER A 232 -37.79 14.34 16.46
CA SER A 232 -37.17 13.97 17.75
C SER A 232 -36.22 15.03 18.32
N GLY A 233 -35.88 16.06 17.54
CA GLY A 233 -34.88 17.08 17.89
C GLY A 233 -33.47 16.77 17.39
N GLY A 234 -33.16 15.52 17.03
CA GLY A 234 -31.89 15.17 16.40
C GLY A 234 -31.83 15.61 14.93
N VAL A 235 -30.67 16.04 14.47
CA VAL A 235 -30.44 16.48 13.08
C VAL A 235 -29.18 15.84 12.49
N PRO A 236 -29.10 15.62 11.16
CA PRO A 236 -27.88 15.16 10.50
C PRO A 236 -26.83 16.27 10.38
N SER A 237 -25.59 15.91 10.01
CA SER A 237 -24.53 16.91 9.80
C SER A 237 -24.67 17.71 8.50
N ALA A 238 -25.34 17.15 7.50
CA ALA A 238 -25.72 17.85 6.28
C ALA A 238 -27.17 17.54 5.87
N PHE A 239 -27.92 18.57 5.46
CA PHE A 239 -29.27 18.42 4.93
C PHE A 239 -29.67 19.60 4.02
N PRO A 240 -30.22 19.36 2.81
CA PRO A 240 -30.39 18.05 2.17
C PRO A 240 -29.08 17.51 1.57
N SER A 241 -29.09 16.25 1.14
CA SER A 241 -28.01 15.58 0.40
C SER A 241 -28.52 14.92 -0.89
N THR A 242 -29.45 15.59 -1.56
CA THR A 242 -30.29 15.02 -2.62
C THR A 242 -29.50 14.48 -3.81
N PHE A 243 -28.51 15.22 -4.32
CA PHE A 243 -27.76 14.78 -5.51
C PHE A 243 -26.82 13.62 -5.17
N PHE A 244 -26.18 13.66 -4.00
CA PHE A 244 -25.37 12.58 -3.47
C PHE A 244 -26.20 11.29 -3.33
N GLU A 245 -27.32 11.32 -2.59
CA GLU A 245 -28.13 10.12 -2.35
C GLU A 245 -28.71 9.55 -3.65
N ILE A 246 -29.22 10.39 -4.56
CA ILE A 246 -29.76 9.93 -5.85
C ILE A 246 -28.67 9.31 -6.72
N SER A 247 -27.54 9.99 -6.88
CA SER A 247 -26.50 9.55 -7.81
C SER A 247 -25.84 8.24 -7.34
N TRP A 248 -25.55 8.09 -6.04
CA TRP A 248 -25.02 6.84 -5.49
C TRP A 248 -26.01 5.68 -5.60
N VAL A 249 -27.29 5.89 -5.24
CA VAL A 249 -28.29 4.82 -5.30
C VAL A 249 -28.50 4.33 -6.74
N VAL A 250 -28.69 5.26 -7.68
CA VAL A 250 -28.99 4.90 -9.07
C VAL A 250 -27.78 4.27 -9.77
N ALA A 251 -26.58 4.85 -9.62
CA ALA A 251 -25.37 4.27 -10.21
C ALA A 251 -25.13 2.86 -9.67
N THR A 252 -25.12 2.69 -8.34
CA THR A 252 -24.86 1.39 -7.70
C THR A 252 -25.83 0.31 -8.17
N LEU A 253 -27.13 0.60 -8.28
CA LEU A 253 -28.11 -0.40 -8.69
C LEU A 253 -27.94 -0.77 -10.18
N ILE A 254 -27.86 0.22 -11.07
CA ILE A 254 -27.76 -0.04 -12.53
C ILE A 254 -26.45 -0.76 -12.87
N GLU A 255 -25.31 -0.31 -12.32
CA GLU A 255 -24.00 -0.90 -12.60
C GLU A 255 -23.88 -2.36 -12.11
N ASN A 256 -24.75 -2.77 -11.19
CA ASN A 256 -24.75 -4.12 -10.62
C ASN A 256 -25.95 -4.97 -11.04
N GLY A 257 -26.53 -4.66 -12.21
CA GLY A 257 -27.42 -5.57 -12.93
C GLY A 257 -28.91 -5.35 -12.71
N PHE A 258 -29.34 -4.24 -12.09
CA PHE A 258 -30.75 -3.85 -12.11
C PHE A 258 -31.12 -3.20 -13.44
N SER A 259 -32.21 -3.67 -14.06
CA SER A 259 -32.72 -3.07 -15.31
C SER A 259 -33.49 -1.77 -15.06
N HIS A 260 -33.67 -0.97 -16.12
CA HIS A 260 -34.46 0.26 -16.04
C HIS A 260 -35.93 -0.02 -15.68
N GLU A 261 -36.46 -1.16 -16.11
CA GLU A 261 -37.81 -1.62 -15.79
C GLU A 261 -37.94 -2.00 -14.32
N GLU A 262 -36.95 -2.69 -13.74
CA GLU A 262 -36.94 -3.09 -12.32
C GLU A 262 -36.89 -1.88 -11.37
N LEU A 263 -36.15 -0.84 -11.75
CA LEU A 263 -36.03 0.39 -10.95
C LEU A 263 -37.19 1.37 -11.18
N GLY A 264 -38.01 1.14 -12.20
CA GLY A 264 -39.16 1.96 -12.53
C GLY A 264 -38.79 3.17 -13.40
N PRO A 265 -39.21 3.22 -14.68
CA PRO A 265 -38.84 4.30 -15.60
C PRO A 265 -39.17 5.71 -15.09
N LYS A 266 -40.33 5.89 -14.44
CA LYS A 266 -40.73 7.20 -13.88
C LYS A 266 -39.79 7.71 -12.79
N SER A 267 -39.28 6.80 -11.96
CA SER A 267 -38.32 7.14 -10.89
C SER A 267 -36.97 7.53 -11.49
N LEU A 268 -36.51 6.78 -12.50
CA LEU A 268 -35.29 7.08 -13.23
C LEU A 268 -35.38 8.39 -14.02
N ASP A 269 -36.50 8.67 -14.68
CA ASP A 269 -36.75 9.95 -15.37
C ASP A 269 -36.72 11.12 -14.40
N SER A 270 -37.26 10.92 -13.18
CA SER A 270 -37.22 11.94 -12.12
C SER A 270 -35.77 12.17 -11.65
N ALA A 271 -35.02 11.10 -11.37
CA ALA A 271 -33.61 11.19 -11.00
C ALA A 271 -32.77 11.89 -12.09
N LYS A 272 -32.95 11.49 -13.34
CA LYS A 272 -32.33 12.12 -14.52
C LYS A 272 -32.64 13.61 -14.60
N SER A 273 -33.91 14.00 -14.48
CA SER A 273 -34.34 15.40 -14.53
C SER A 273 -33.71 16.23 -13.40
N ILE A 274 -33.70 15.69 -12.17
CA ILE A 274 -33.08 16.34 -11.00
C ILE A 274 -31.59 16.58 -11.23
N LEU A 275 -30.84 15.58 -11.69
CA LEU A 275 -29.40 15.69 -11.93
C LEU A 275 -29.08 16.60 -13.12
N GLN A 276 -29.83 16.53 -14.23
CA GLN A 276 -29.66 17.42 -15.38
C GLN A 276 -29.91 18.87 -15.00
N HIS A 277 -30.94 19.13 -14.19
CA HIS A 277 -31.22 20.47 -13.69
C HIS A 277 -30.07 20.98 -12.81
N GLY A 278 -29.60 20.18 -11.86
CA GLY A 278 -28.45 20.54 -11.01
C GLY A 278 -27.20 20.87 -11.81
N LEU A 279 -26.83 20.01 -12.79
CA LEU A 279 -25.67 20.24 -13.65
C LEU A 279 -25.86 21.48 -14.52
N ALA A 280 -27.06 21.73 -15.06
CA ALA A 280 -27.33 22.94 -15.84
C ALA A 280 -27.17 24.21 -15.00
N GLU A 281 -27.70 24.23 -13.76
CA GLU A 281 -27.53 25.35 -12.83
C GLU A 281 -26.06 25.58 -12.46
N GLY A 282 -25.28 24.52 -12.28
CA GLY A 282 -23.87 24.59 -11.93
C GLY A 282 -22.90 24.64 -13.11
N SER A 283 -23.37 24.96 -14.33
CA SER A 283 -22.53 25.06 -15.55
C SER A 283 -21.74 23.77 -15.85
N GLY A 284 -22.40 22.63 -15.71
CA GLY A 284 -21.86 21.28 -15.92
C GLY A 284 -21.17 20.67 -14.69
N LEU A 285 -21.33 21.29 -13.51
CA LEU A 285 -20.79 20.82 -12.24
C LEU A 285 -21.88 20.77 -11.18
N ILE A 286 -21.77 19.87 -10.21
CA ILE A 286 -22.66 19.82 -9.04
C ILE A 286 -21.88 19.51 -7.77
N GLY A 287 -22.49 19.77 -6.62
CA GLY A 287 -22.07 19.19 -5.34
C GLY A 287 -23.14 18.22 -4.81
N PHE A 288 -23.06 17.85 -3.53
CA PHE A 288 -24.00 16.90 -2.92
C PHE A 288 -25.48 17.34 -2.87
N ALA A 289 -25.78 18.64 -3.05
CA ALA A 289 -27.14 19.15 -3.16
C ALA A 289 -27.24 20.45 -4.00
N GLN A 290 -28.47 20.91 -4.23
CA GLN A 290 -28.77 22.04 -5.10
C GLN A 290 -28.07 23.33 -4.67
N SER A 291 -27.46 24.03 -5.63
CA SER A 291 -26.82 25.34 -5.45
C SER A 291 -25.72 25.38 -4.39
N LEU A 292 -25.15 24.24 -4.01
CA LEU A 292 -23.97 24.18 -3.13
C LEU A 292 -22.68 24.30 -3.95
N GLU A 293 -21.54 24.48 -3.27
CA GLU A 293 -20.23 24.39 -3.92
C GLU A 293 -20.06 23.01 -4.56
N SER A 294 -19.60 22.99 -5.81
CA SER A 294 -19.41 21.76 -6.57
C SER A 294 -18.14 21.03 -6.19
N ASP A 295 -18.12 19.73 -6.43
CA ASP A 295 -16.96 18.87 -6.29
C ASP A 295 -16.87 17.83 -7.41
N ALA A 296 -15.68 17.25 -7.56
CA ALA A 296 -15.43 16.25 -8.60
C ALA A 296 -16.14 14.92 -8.32
N ASP A 297 -16.46 14.59 -7.08
CA ASP A 297 -16.98 13.27 -6.70
C ASP A 297 -18.47 13.13 -7.06
N ASP A 298 -19.28 14.07 -6.56
CA ASP A 298 -20.71 14.18 -6.90
C ASP A 298 -20.90 14.48 -8.38
N THR A 299 -20.06 15.34 -8.98
CA THR A 299 -20.08 15.58 -10.42
C THR A 299 -19.82 14.29 -11.21
N ALA A 300 -18.79 13.52 -10.87
CA ALA A 300 -18.48 12.27 -11.56
C ALA A 300 -19.60 11.24 -11.43
N LYS A 301 -20.20 11.08 -10.24
CA LYS A 301 -21.34 10.18 -10.04
C LYS A 301 -22.59 10.62 -10.79
N ALA A 302 -22.90 11.91 -10.84
CA ALA A 302 -24.02 12.39 -11.66
C ALA A 302 -23.79 12.15 -13.15
N LEU A 303 -22.59 12.42 -13.67
CA LEU A 303 -22.23 12.11 -15.06
C LEU A 303 -22.38 10.61 -15.37
N THR A 304 -21.92 9.76 -14.45
CA THR A 304 -22.08 8.28 -14.51
C THR A 304 -23.56 7.92 -14.66
N VAL A 305 -24.43 8.42 -13.77
CA VAL A 305 -25.88 8.13 -13.83
C VAL A 305 -26.49 8.62 -15.15
N LEU A 306 -26.16 9.83 -15.59
CA LEU A 306 -26.72 10.36 -16.84
C LEU A 306 -26.28 9.55 -18.06
N ASN A 307 -25.03 9.10 -18.11
CA ASN A 307 -24.55 8.20 -19.16
C ASN A 307 -25.30 6.86 -19.14
N LEU A 308 -25.49 6.26 -17.96
CA LEU A 308 -26.27 5.02 -17.79
C LEU A 308 -27.74 5.17 -18.22
N LEU A 309 -28.34 6.34 -18.01
CA LEU A 309 -29.71 6.67 -18.40
C LEU A 309 -29.83 7.22 -19.84
N GLY A 310 -28.82 7.01 -20.68
CA GLY A 310 -28.81 7.42 -22.09
C GLY A 310 -28.90 8.93 -22.29
N ALA A 311 -28.33 9.71 -21.39
CA ALA A 311 -28.33 11.17 -21.36
C ALA A 311 -26.90 11.72 -21.32
N PRO A 312 -26.07 11.44 -22.35
CA PRO A 312 -24.65 11.74 -22.30
C PRO A 312 -24.39 13.21 -22.01
N THR A 313 -23.49 13.47 -21.06
CA THR A 313 -23.15 14.80 -20.57
C THR A 313 -21.63 14.95 -20.55
N SER A 314 -21.13 16.09 -21.04
CA SER A 314 -19.68 16.33 -21.16
C SER A 314 -18.99 16.36 -19.79
N ALA A 315 -17.84 15.68 -19.69
CA ALA A 315 -16.97 15.70 -18.53
C ALA A 315 -16.01 16.91 -18.51
N ASP A 316 -15.95 17.71 -19.58
CA ASP A 316 -14.97 18.79 -19.69
C ASP A 316 -15.02 19.85 -18.57
N PRO A 317 -16.20 20.27 -18.06
CA PRO A 317 -16.26 21.19 -16.94
C PRO A 317 -15.52 20.65 -15.70
N MET A 318 -15.70 19.35 -15.42
CA MET A 318 -15.03 18.67 -14.30
C MET A 318 -13.52 18.57 -14.54
N ILE A 319 -13.10 18.18 -15.76
CA ILE A 319 -11.68 18.11 -16.15
C ILE A 319 -11.01 19.47 -15.97
N ARG A 320 -11.61 20.55 -16.50
CA ARG A 320 -11.05 21.90 -16.45
C ARG A 320 -10.91 22.44 -15.03
N LYS A 321 -11.86 22.16 -14.13
CA LYS A 321 -11.84 22.69 -12.76
C LYS A 321 -10.93 21.87 -11.84
N TYR A 322 -10.99 20.54 -11.90
CA TYR A 322 -10.44 19.69 -10.84
C TYR A 322 -9.15 18.95 -11.21
N SER A 323 -8.81 18.82 -12.50
CA SER A 323 -7.57 18.16 -12.89
C SER A 323 -6.34 18.97 -12.48
N THR A 324 -5.34 18.30 -11.92
CA THR A 324 -4.03 18.87 -11.55
C THR A 324 -2.92 18.51 -12.54
N GLY A 325 -3.24 17.74 -13.58
CA GLY A 325 -2.27 17.12 -14.47
C GLY A 325 -1.67 15.80 -13.95
N SER A 326 -1.87 15.47 -12.66
CA SER A 326 -1.45 14.18 -12.09
C SER A 326 -2.59 13.37 -11.46
N HIS A 327 -3.62 14.06 -10.95
CA HIS A 327 -4.84 13.49 -10.36
C HIS A 327 -5.95 14.55 -10.35
N PHE A 328 -7.13 14.19 -9.88
CA PHE A 328 -8.25 15.11 -9.67
C PHE A 328 -8.38 15.46 -8.18
N ARG A 329 -8.59 16.75 -7.92
CA ARG A 329 -8.97 17.23 -6.58
C ARG A 329 -10.46 17.02 -6.35
N THR A 330 -10.91 16.72 -5.13
CA THR A 330 -12.35 16.74 -4.83
C THR A 330 -12.88 18.17 -4.82
N TYR A 331 -12.25 19.05 -4.04
CA TYR A 331 -12.56 20.47 -3.97
C TYR A 331 -11.35 21.34 -4.30
N ASP A 332 -11.59 22.59 -4.73
CA ASP A 332 -10.54 23.59 -4.84
C ASP A 332 -9.92 23.88 -3.46
N GLY A 333 -8.57 23.91 -3.41
CA GLY A 333 -7.84 24.24 -2.17
C GLY A 333 -7.83 23.13 -1.11
N GLU A 334 -8.19 21.89 -1.45
CA GLU A 334 -8.13 20.78 -0.50
C GLU A 334 -6.71 20.48 0.01
N ARG A 335 -6.62 19.92 1.22
CA ARG A 335 -5.35 19.55 1.85
C ARG A 335 -4.91 18.16 1.42
N ASP A 336 -5.81 17.21 1.58
CA ASP A 336 -5.60 15.78 1.36
C ASP A 336 -6.41 15.34 0.13
N THR A 337 -5.79 14.58 -0.78
CA THR A 337 -6.43 14.05 -1.99
C THR A 337 -7.37 12.88 -1.64
N SER A 338 -8.52 12.76 -2.31
CA SER A 338 -9.36 11.55 -2.20
C SER A 338 -9.00 10.52 -3.25
N PHE A 339 -8.81 9.28 -2.80
CA PHE A 339 -8.60 8.14 -3.67
C PHE A 339 -9.90 7.73 -4.37
N THR A 340 -11.03 7.71 -3.65
CA THR A 340 -12.34 7.28 -4.20
C THR A 340 -12.92 8.30 -5.17
N THR A 341 -12.70 9.60 -4.97
CA THR A 341 -13.04 10.64 -5.96
C THR A 341 -12.35 10.34 -7.29
N ASN A 342 -11.07 9.97 -7.28
CA ASN A 342 -10.35 9.62 -8.51
C ASN A 342 -10.89 8.32 -9.13
N CYS A 343 -11.33 7.35 -8.33
CA CYS A 343 -12.04 6.18 -8.85
C CYS A 343 -13.35 6.58 -9.57
N ASN A 344 -14.17 7.43 -8.96
CA ASN A 344 -15.43 7.89 -9.55
C ASN A 344 -15.21 8.72 -10.82
N VAL A 345 -14.20 9.59 -10.83
CA VAL A 345 -13.78 10.31 -12.04
C VAL A 345 -13.40 9.33 -13.16
N LEU A 346 -12.59 8.32 -12.87
CA LEU A 346 -12.21 7.32 -13.88
C LEU A 346 -13.42 6.54 -14.41
N VAL A 347 -14.37 6.17 -13.55
CA VAL A 347 -15.64 5.55 -13.97
C VAL A 347 -16.40 6.46 -14.93
N ALA A 348 -16.57 7.74 -14.57
CA ALA A 348 -17.29 8.72 -15.39
C ALA A 348 -16.64 8.94 -16.75
N LEU A 349 -15.31 9.07 -16.80
CA LEU A 349 -14.55 9.22 -18.04
C LEU A 349 -14.66 7.97 -18.93
N CYS A 350 -14.57 6.78 -18.35
CA CYS A 350 -14.70 5.52 -19.07
C CYS A 350 -16.11 5.29 -19.65
N GLN A 351 -17.13 5.89 -19.06
CA GLN A 351 -18.52 5.81 -19.54
C GLN A 351 -18.93 6.98 -20.45
N SER A 352 -18.04 7.95 -20.66
CA SER A 352 -18.28 9.06 -21.58
C SER A 352 -18.44 8.56 -23.01
N THR A 353 -19.32 9.20 -23.79
CA THR A 353 -19.43 8.96 -25.24
C THR A 353 -18.15 9.31 -25.98
N ASP A 354 -17.36 10.25 -25.45
CA ASP A 354 -16.17 10.81 -26.07
C ASP A 354 -14.88 10.30 -25.40
N VAL A 355 -14.90 9.07 -24.89
CA VAL A 355 -13.80 8.47 -24.09
C VAL A 355 -12.41 8.56 -24.75
N ARG A 356 -12.35 8.53 -26.10
CA ARG A 356 -11.10 8.69 -26.85
C ARG A 356 -10.48 10.07 -26.70
N GLU A 357 -11.31 11.11 -26.58
CA GLU A 357 -10.85 12.50 -26.38
C GLU A 357 -10.26 12.68 -24.98
N HIS A 358 -10.67 11.84 -24.02
CA HIS A 358 -10.21 11.86 -22.63
C HIS A 358 -9.18 10.76 -22.31
N ALA A 359 -8.58 10.12 -23.32
CA ALA A 359 -7.63 9.02 -23.13
C ALA A 359 -6.43 9.42 -22.24
N ARG A 360 -6.00 10.68 -22.33
CA ARG A 360 -4.91 11.22 -21.51
C ARG A 360 -5.30 11.28 -20.03
N GLU A 361 -6.51 11.78 -19.73
CA GLU A 361 -7.05 11.87 -18.38
C GLU A 361 -7.30 10.48 -17.80
N VAL A 362 -7.81 9.54 -18.59
CA VAL A 362 -7.95 8.13 -18.20
C VAL A 362 -6.59 7.54 -17.79
N ALA A 363 -5.57 7.66 -18.64
CA ALA A 363 -4.23 7.15 -18.33
C ALA A 363 -3.59 7.85 -17.12
N MET A 364 -3.85 9.15 -16.94
CA MET A 364 -3.37 9.92 -15.79
C MET A 364 -3.99 9.40 -14.48
N VAL A 365 -5.31 9.25 -14.42
CA VAL A 365 -6.01 8.80 -13.21
C VAL A 365 -5.68 7.33 -12.90
N MET A 366 -5.63 6.45 -13.90
CA MET A 366 -5.16 5.07 -13.70
C MET A 366 -3.77 5.03 -13.07
N ARG A 367 -2.85 5.89 -13.53
CA ARG A 367 -1.48 5.94 -12.99
C ARG A 367 -1.46 6.43 -11.54
N PHE A 368 -2.28 7.44 -11.22
CA PHE A 368 -2.44 7.89 -9.84
C PHE A 368 -2.95 6.77 -8.93
N LEU A 369 -4.01 6.08 -9.33
CA LEU A 369 -4.61 4.98 -8.55
C LEU A 369 -3.62 3.82 -8.36
N CYS A 370 -2.94 3.39 -9.43
CA CYS A 370 -1.97 2.30 -9.34
C CYS A 370 -0.76 2.66 -8.47
N ARG A 371 -0.17 3.85 -8.66
CA ARG A 371 0.98 4.29 -7.85
C ARG A 371 0.63 4.43 -6.38
N THR A 372 -0.54 5.02 -6.08
CA THR A 372 -1.01 5.17 -4.69
C THR A 372 -1.24 3.80 -4.06
N TRP A 373 -1.78 2.84 -4.81
CA TRP A 373 -1.94 1.46 -4.34
C TRP A 373 -0.61 0.74 -4.11
N TRP A 374 0.37 0.98 -4.98
CA TRP A 374 1.67 0.32 -4.90
C TRP A 374 2.46 0.73 -3.67
N GLN A 375 2.43 2.01 -3.29
CA GLN A 375 3.28 2.55 -2.23
C GLN A 375 2.88 2.12 -0.82
N ASP A 376 1.57 2.00 -0.54
CA ASP A 376 1.12 1.56 0.78
C ASP A 376 -0.30 0.96 0.73
N ARG A 377 -0.38 -0.29 0.29
CA ARG A 377 -1.65 -1.03 0.13
C ARG A 377 -2.49 -1.09 1.41
N CYS A 378 -1.85 -1.23 2.57
CA CYS A 378 -2.54 -1.37 3.85
C CYS A 378 -2.92 -0.02 4.47
N ALA A 379 -2.33 1.09 4.02
CA ALA A 379 -2.69 2.44 4.46
C ALA A 379 -3.53 3.23 3.46
N ILE A 380 -3.93 2.67 2.30
CA ILE A 380 -4.87 3.36 1.40
C ILE A 380 -6.18 3.56 2.16
N ARG A 381 -6.40 4.80 2.57
CA ARG A 381 -7.63 5.26 3.19
C ARG A 381 -8.21 6.35 2.32
N ASP A 382 -9.52 6.41 2.31
CA ASP A 382 -10.21 7.53 1.72
C ASP A 382 -10.72 8.47 2.80
N LYS A 383 -10.77 9.76 2.49
CA LYS A 383 -11.23 10.77 3.44
C LYS A 383 -12.75 10.87 3.56
N TRP A 384 -13.50 10.09 2.77
CA TRP A 384 -14.97 10.10 2.76
C TRP A 384 -15.60 8.81 3.28
N ASN A 385 -14.83 7.73 3.46
CA ASN A 385 -15.34 6.46 3.98
C ASN A 385 -14.29 5.73 4.83
N VAL A 386 -14.70 5.19 5.98
CA VAL A 386 -13.81 4.50 6.93
C VAL A 386 -13.50 3.07 6.51
N SER A 387 -14.36 2.43 5.71
CA SER A 387 -14.19 1.03 5.33
C SER A 387 -13.21 0.90 4.17
N PHE A 388 -12.16 0.10 4.37
CA PHE A 388 -11.21 -0.23 3.31
C PHE A 388 -11.90 -0.91 2.12
N TYR A 389 -12.97 -1.67 2.37
CA TYR A 389 -13.70 -2.38 1.31
C TYR A 389 -14.43 -1.44 0.34
N TYR A 390 -14.82 -0.23 0.78
CA TYR A 390 -15.36 0.80 -0.13
C TYR A 390 -14.28 1.26 -1.12
N THR A 391 -13.06 1.50 -0.63
CA THR A 391 -11.89 1.85 -1.44
C THR A 391 -11.57 0.74 -2.45
N VAL A 392 -11.54 -0.52 -1.98
CA VAL A 392 -11.28 -1.71 -2.83
C VAL A 392 -12.34 -1.87 -3.92
N MET A 393 -13.62 -1.75 -3.57
CA MET A 393 -14.71 -1.82 -4.55
C MET A 393 -14.59 -0.70 -5.58
N SER A 394 -14.32 0.53 -5.15
CA SER A 394 -14.23 1.69 -6.03
C SER A 394 -13.10 1.55 -7.05
N VAL A 395 -11.91 1.12 -6.62
CA VAL A 395 -10.78 0.91 -7.55
C VAL A 395 -10.99 -0.29 -8.46
N ALA A 396 -11.63 -1.35 -7.96
CA ALA A 396 -11.99 -2.51 -8.77
C ALA A 396 -12.92 -2.12 -9.92
N GLN A 397 -13.97 -1.33 -9.64
CA GLN A 397 -14.89 -0.83 -10.66
C GLN A 397 -14.20 0.09 -11.66
N ALA A 398 -13.36 1.02 -11.18
CA ALA A 398 -12.70 2.00 -12.01
C ALA A 398 -11.68 1.37 -12.98
N LEU A 399 -10.78 0.52 -12.47
CA LEU A 399 -9.75 -0.12 -13.29
C LEU A 399 -10.32 -1.20 -14.22
N THR A 400 -11.32 -1.99 -13.78
CA THR A 400 -11.97 -2.98 -14.65
C THR A 400 -12.65 -2.31 -15.85
N LYS A 401 -13.30 -1.16 -15.68
CA LYS A 401 -13.89 -0.42 -16.81
C LYS A 401 -12.81 0.08 -17.78
N ALA A 402 -11.71 0.63 -17.28
CA ALA A 402 -10.62 1.09 -18.14
C ALA A 402 -9.98 -0.07 -18.93
N LEU A 403 -9.80 -1.22 -18.28
CA LEU A 403 -9.32 -2.45 -18.93
C LEU A 403 -10.34 -2.95 -19.97
N ASP A 404 -11.64 -2.97 -19.69
CA ASP A 404 -12.68 -3.35 -20.67
C ASP A 404 -12.61 -2.49 -21.94
N LEU A 405 -12.45 -1.17 -21.79
CA LEU A 405 -12.29 -0.27 -22.94
C LEU A 405 -11.03 -0.57 -23.76
N TRP A 406 -9.93 -0.93 -23.11
CA TRP A 406 -8.73 -1.37 -23.82
C TRP A 406 -8.96 -2.69 -24.54
N ILE A 407 -9.60 -3.67 -23.89
CA ILE A 407 -9.94 -4.99 -24.45
C ILE A 407 -10.84 -4.83 -25.69
N ARG A 408 -11.79 -3.90 -25.65
CA ARG A 408 -12.70 -3.57 -26.74
C ARG A 408 -12.12 -2.61 -27.78
N GLU A 409 -10.83 -2.30 -27.68
CA GLU A 409 -10.08 -1.44 -28.61
C GLU A 409 -10.62 0.01 -28.71
N LEU A 410 -11.29 0.48 -27.66
CA LEU A 410 -11.76 1.87 -27.55
C LEU A 410 -10.67 2.80 -27.03
N LEU A 411 -9.76 2.27 -26.20
CA LEU A 411 -8.56 2.96 -25.71
C LEU A 411 -7.29 2.13 -26.02
N PRO A 412 -6.94 1.92 -27.31
CA PRO A 412 -5.88 0.98 -27.67
C PRO A 412 -4.48 1.46 -27.28
N ASP A 413 -4.27 2.77 -27.15
CA ASP A 413 -2.97 3.40 -26.92
C ASP A 413 -2.61 3.54 -25.43
N LEU A 414 -3.38 2.93 -24.53
CA LEU A 414 -3.01 2.89 -23.12
C LEU A 414 -1.64 2.19 -22.95
N PRO A 415 -0.70 2.77 -22.16
CA PRO A 415 0.62 2.19 -21.99
C PRO A 415 0.56 0.77 -21.40
N MET A 416 1.34 -0.16 -21.96
CA MET A 416 1.39 -1.55 -21.50
C MET A 416 1.73 -1.67 -20.01
N GLU A 417 2.71 -0.88 -19.56
CA GLU A 417 3.11 -0.81 -18.15
C GLU A 417 1.93 -0.49 -17.22
N LEU A 418 1.07 0.43 -17.65
CA LEU A 418 -0.09 0.85 -16.87
C LEU A 418 -1.20 -0.20 -16.82
N LEU A 419 -1.35 -1.00 -17.89
CA LEU A 419 -2.28 -2.12 -17.94
C LEU A 419 -1.80 -3.28 -17.04
N GLU A 420 -0.48 -3.52 -17.02
CA GLU A 420 0.17 -4.46 -16.09
C GLU A 420 -0.04 -4.01 -14.64
N ASP A 421 0.22 -2.72 -14.33
CA ASP A 421 0.01 -2.15 -12.99
C ASP A 421 -1.44 -2.30 -12.53
N ALA A 422 -2.40 -1.95 -13.39
CA ALA A 422 -3.82 -2.08 -13.08
C ALA A 422 -4.21 -3.55 -12.81
N SER A 423 -3.64 -4.49 -13.58
CA SER A 423 -3.87 -5.93 -13.38
C SER A 423 -3.29 -6.43 -12.06
N VAL A 424 -2.10 -5.94 -11.66
CA VAL A 424 -1.51 -6.23 -10.35
C VAL A 424 -2.42 -5.72 -9.22
N VAL A 425 -2.90 -4.47 -9.31
CA VAL A 425 -3.82 -3.89 -8.31
C VAL A 425 -5.08 -4.76 -8.14
N LEU A 426 -5.70 -5.18 -9.26
CA LEU A 426 -6.92 -5.99 -9.24
C LEU A 426 -6.69 -7.40 -8.68
N LEU A 427 -5.56 -8.04 -9.00
CA LEU A 427 -5.19 -9.34 -8.44
C LEU A 427 -4.88 -9.25 -6.95
N GLN A 428 -4.18 -8.21 -6.51
CA GLN A 428 -3.95 -7.97 -5.09
C GLN A 428 -5.27 -7.71 -4.36
N ALA A 429 -6.12 -6.82 -4.86
CA ALA A 429 -7.46 -6.59 -4.31
C ALA A 429 -8.25 -7.90 -4.15
N LEU A 430 -8.25 -8.74 -5.19
CA LEU A 430 -8.88 -10.06 -5.18
C LEU A 430 -8.33 -10.97 -4.07
N VAL A 431 -7.01 -11.15 -4.00
CA VAL A 431 -6.38 -12.03 -3.00
C VAL A 431 -6.71 -11.54 -1.58
N HIS A 432 -6.66 -10.23 -1.33
CA HIS A 432 -7.03 -9.69 -0.02
C HIS A 432 -8.50 -9.94 0.32
N LEU A 433 -9.43 -9.67 -0.60
CA LEU A 433 -10.86 -9.93 -0.37
C LEU A 433 -11.10 -11.40 0.01
N LEU A 434 -10.48 -12.34 -0.72
CA LEU A 434 -10.63 -13.78 -0.46
C LEU A 434 -9.96 -14.23 0.85
N GLN A 435 -8.83 -13.64 1.25
CA GLN A 435 -8.14 -13.98 2.49
C GLN A 435 -8.76 -13.32 3.74
N ALA A 436 -9.42 -12.17 3.58
CA ALA A 436 -9.97 -11.38 4.68
C ALA A 436 -11.40 -11.75 5.07
N GLN A 437 -12.08 -12.61 4.30
CA GLN A 437 -13.45 -13.04 4.62
C GLN A 437 -13.48 -13.80 5.95
N SER A 438 -14.36 -13.37 6.85
CA SER A 438 -14.64 -14.04 8.12
C SER A 438 -15.36 -15.37 7.92
N GLU A 439 -15.28 -16.26 8.91
CA GLU A 439 -15.94 -17.57 8.88
C GLU A 439 -17.46 -17.49 8.71
N ASP A 440 -18.09 -16.40 9.17
CA ASP A 440 -19.53 -16.16 9.02
C ASP A 440 -19.94 -15.65 7.62
N GLY A 441 -18.95 -15.44 6.74
CA GLY A 441 -19.10 -14.92 5.39
C GLY A 441 -18.99 -13.39 5.27
N SER A 442 -18.87 -12.67 6.39
CA SER A 442 -18.81 -11.20 6.41
C SER A 442 -17.41 -10.66 6.12
N TRP A 443 -17.35 -9.36 5.81
CA TRP A 443 -16.16 -8.54 5.95
C TRP A 443 -16.44 -7.47 7.01
N GLU A 444 -15.50 -7.28 7.94
CA GLU A 444 -15.64 -6.39 9.11
C GLU A 444 -16.83 -6.70 10.04
N GLY A 445 -17.54 -7.82 9.85
CA GLY A 445 -18.81 -8.05 10.55
C GLY A 445 -19.94 -7.10 10.14
N LYS A 446 -19.70 -6.26 9.12
CA LYS A 446 -20.58 -5.16 8.70
C LYS A 446 -21.31 -5.48 7.40
N GLN A 447 -22.57 -5.10 7.31
CA GLN A 447 -23.43 -5.37 6.17
C GLN A 447 -23.00 -4.59 4.93
N GLU A 448 -22.72 -3.30 5.08
CA GLU A 448 -22.33 -2.44 3.98
C GLU A 448 -20.91 -2.79 3.49
N SER A 449 -19.96 -3.05 4.40
CA SER A 449 -18.63 -3.58 4.07
C SER A 449 -18.68 -4.92 3.33
N THR A 450 -19.53 -5.85 3.79
CA THR A 450 -19.76 -7.13 3.11
C THR A 450 -20.34 -6.93 1.71
N SER A 451 -21.22 -5.94 1.54
CA SER A 451 -21.79 -5.59 0.24
C SER A 451 -20.71 -5.07 -0.72
N TYR A 452 -19.82 -4.20 -0.25
CA TYR A 452 -18.68 -3.71 -1.02
C TYR A 452 -17.77 -4.85 -1.48
N ALA A 453 -17.42 -5.76 -0.57
CA ALA A 453 -16.55 -6.89 -0.88
C ALA A 453 -17.17 -7.83 -1.93
N VAL A 454 -18.47 -8.14 -1.82
CA VAL A 454 -19.18 -8.98 -2.80
C VAL A 454 -19.23 -8.31 -4.18
N ILE A 455 -19.51 -7.00 -4.24
CA ILE A 455 -19.51 -6.24 -5.50
C ILE A 455 -18.10 -6.21 -6.12
N ALA A 456 -17.07 -5.98 -5.31
CA ALA A 456 -15.68 -5.96 -5.77
C ALA A 456 -15.26 -7.33 -6.34
N LEU A 457 -15.55 -8.42 -5.63
CA LEU A 457 -15.30 -9.79 -6.08
C LEU A 457 -16.00 -10.09 -7.42
N ASN A 458 -17.28 -9.69 -7.54
CA ASN A 458 -18.03 -9.87 -8.79
C ASN A 458 -17.43 -9.06 -9.94
N THR A 459 -17.01 -7.82 -9.66
CA THR A 459 -16.39 -6.92 -10.62
C THR A 459 -15.05 -7.49 -11.12
N ILE A 460 -14.18 -7.94 -10.22
CA ILE A 460 -12.87 -8.50 -10.59
C ILE A 460 -13.03 -9.85 -11.30
N GLY A 461 -13.96 -10.70 -10.83
CA GLY A 461 -14.26 -12.00 -11.46
C GLY A 461 -14.81 -11.90 -12.88
N SER A 462 -15.25 -10.71 -13.30
CA SER A 462 -15.68 -10.44 -14.68
C SER A 462 -14.51 -10.30 -15.66
N LEU A 463 -13.29 -10.04 -15.18
CA LEU A 463 -12.13 -9.89 -16.06
C LEU A 463 -11.78 -11.22 -16.73
N PRO A 464 -11.57 -11.26 -18.06
CA PRO A 464 -11.20 -12.49 -18.77
C PRO A 464 -9.96 -13.19 -18.20
N LEU A 465 -9.00 -12.41 -17.68
CA LEU A 465 -7.78 -12.94 -17.03
C LEU A 465 -8.13 -13.84 -15.84
N VAL A 466 -9.02 -13.37 -14.96
CA VAL A 466 -9.43 -14.07 -13.75
C VAL A 466 -10.41 -15.19 -14.09
N HIS A 467 -11.37 -14.89 -14.98
CA HIS A 467 -12.39 -15.84 -15.45
C HIS A 467 -11.80 -17.10 -16.09
N SER A 468 -10.64 -16.99 -16.74
CA SER A 468 -9.96 -18.13 -17.38
C SER A 468 -9.32 -19.13 -16.40
N VAL A 469 -9.32 -18.86 -15.08
CA VAL A 469 -8.64 -19.66 -14.06
C VAL A 469 -9.65 -20.27 -13.08
N GLU A 470 -10.08 -21.49 -13.37
CA GLU A 470 -11.17 -22.17 -12.65
C GLU A 470 -11.03 -22.19 -11.12
N PRO A 471 -9.87 -22.53 -10.51
CA PRO A 471 -9.78 -22.54 -9.05
C PRO A 471 -9.95 -21.15 -8.40
N ILE A 472 -9.52 -20.08 -9.07
CA ILE A 472 -9.74 -18.71 -8.62
C ILE A 472 -11.23 -18.37 -8.71
N MET A 473 -11.87 -18.68 -9.84
CA MET A 473 -13.30 -18.45 -10.02
C MET A 473 -14.17 -19.22 -9.04
N SER A 474 -13.87 -20.50 -8.80
CA SER A 474 -14.52 -21.33 -7.79
C SER A 474 -14.42 -20.73 -6.38
N GLN A 475 -13.28 -20.12 -6.04
CA GLN A 475 -13.11 -19.44 -4.75
C GLN A 475 -13.89 -18.13 -4.67
N ILE A 476 -13.93 -17.34 -5.74
CA ILE A 476 -14.78 -16.13 -5.84
C ILE A 476 -16.24 -16.51 -5.67
N GLU A 477 -16.70 -17.58 -6.33
CA GLU A 477 -18.05 -18.13 -6.19
C GLU A 477 -18.41 -18.46 -4.76
N LEU A 478 -17.49 -19.13 -4.06
CA LEU A 478 -17.68 -19.50 -2.67
C LEU A 478 -17.76 -18.26 -1.78
N ALA A 479 -16.84 -17.33 -1.93
CA ALA A 479 -16.80 -16.11 -1.13
C ALA A 479 -18.04 -15.24 -1.35
N CYS A 480 -18.46 -15.01 -2.60
CA CYS A 480 -19.69 -14.29 -2.93
C CYS A 480 -20.93 -14.99 -2.36
N ARG A 481 -21.01 -16.33 -2.43
CA ARG A 481 -22.13 -17.09 -1.86
C ARG A 481 -22.21 -16.93 -0.35
N ASN A 482 -21.08 -17.01 0.35
CA ASN A 482 -21.01 -16.85 1.80
C ASN A 482 -21.40 -15.42 2.21
N GLY A 483 -20.87 -14.40 1.53
CA GLY A 483 -21.22 -13.00 1.77
C GLY A 483 -22.71 -12.73 1.55
N ARG A 484 -23.28 -13.21 0.44
CA ARG A 484 -24.72 -13.11 0.17
C ARG A 484 -25.55 -13.85 1.21
N SER A 485 -25.10 -15.03 1.65
CA SER A 485 -25.78 -15.77 2.72
C SER A 485 -25.78 -14.98 4.03
N MET A 486 -24.71 -14.25 4.35
CA MET A 486 -24.65 -13.37 5.51
C MET A 486 -25.65 -12.21 5.37
N LEU A 487 -25.64 -11.52 4.22
CA LEU A 487 -26.57 -10.42 3.93
C LEU A 487 -28.05 -10.84 3.98
N LEU A 488 -28.36 -12.08 3.58
CA LEU A 488 -29.73 -12.62 3.57
C LEU A 488 -30.27 -12.97 4.97
N LYS A 489 -29.42 -13.22 5.97
CA LYS A 489 -29.86 -13.65 7.31
C LYS A 489 -30.87 -12.69 7.94
N ASP A 490 -30.76 -11.40 7.64
CA ASP A 490 -31.55 -10.34 8.27
C ASP A 490 -32.23 -9.39 7.27
N ILE A 491 -32.39 -9.82 6.03
CA ILE A 491 -32.98 -8.99 4.97
C ILE A 491 -34.41 -8.53 5.29
N SER A 492 -35.16 -9.31 6.07
CA SER A 492 -36.51 -8.97 6.54
C SER A 492 -36.55 -7.74 7.45
N ASN A 493 -35.45 -7.46 8.16
CA ASN A 493 -35.30 -6.33 9.08
C ASN A 493 -34.47 -5.18 8.48
N LEU A 494 -34.19 -5.22 7.18
CA LEU A 494 -33.35 -4.22 6.50
C LEU A 494 -33.88 -2.77 6.66
N HIS A 495 -35.18 -2.62 6.85
CA HIS A 495 -35.82 -1.32 7.05
C HIS A 495 -35.80 -0.80 8.49
N SER A 496 -35.59 -1.67 9.48
CA SER A 496 -35.55 -1.33 10.90
C SER A 496 -34.12 -1.28 11.45
N ARG A 497 -33.14 -1.78 10.69
CA ARG A 497 -31.73 -1.73 11.07
C ARG A 497 -31.17 -0.30 11.08
N PRO A 498 -30.38 0.06 12.11
CA PRO A 498 -29.54 1.25 12.07
C PRO A 498 -28.59 1.21 10.88
N ALA A 499 -28.35 2.36 10.25
CA ALA A 499 -27.35 2.45 9.20
C ALA A 499 -25.96 2.50 9.84
N GLU A 500 -25.02 1.73 9.30
CA GLU A 500 -23.63 1.70 9.78
C GLU A 500 -22.96 3.06 9.51
N HIS A 501 -22.24 3.58 10.51
CA HIS A 501 -21.53 4.85 10.40
C HIS A 501 -20.19 4.68 9.67
N LEU A 502 -20.28 4.53 8.34
CA LEU A 502 -19.10 4.31 7.49
C LEU A 502 -18.66 5.55 6.71
N TRP A 503 -19.55 6.52 6.54
CA TRP A 503 -19.27 7.73 5.75
C TRP A 503 -18.72 8.82 6.65
N ILE A 504 -17.75 9.59 6.17
CA ILE A 504 -17.04 10.61 6.94
C ILE A 504 -17.58 12.00 6.59
N GLU A 505 -18.01 12.75 7.61
CA GLU A 505 -18.32 14.19 7.56
C GLU A 505 -17.55 14.87 8.72
N LYS A 506 -18.12 15.82 9.47
CA LYS A 506 -17.55 16.36 10.72
C LYS A 506 -17.43 15.26 11.77
N VAL A 507 -18.42 14.36 11.76
CA VAL A 507 -18.46 13.07 12.44
C VAL A 507 -18.96 12.03 11.44
N THR A 508 -18.70 10.75 11.69
CA THR A 508 -19.20 9.72 10.78
C THR A 508 -20.72 9.63 10.78
N TYR A 509 -21.29 9.20 9.65
CA TYR A 509 -22.71 9.04 9.46
C TYR A 509 -23.04 7.79 8.66
N GLY A 510 -24.28 7.33 8.78
CA GLY A 510 -24.87 6.29 7.96
C GLY A 510 -25.87 6.86 6.96
N SER A 511 -26.01 6.20 5.81
CA SER A 511 -27.10 6.49 4.88
C SER A 511 -27.87 5.21 4.58
N ARG A 512 -29.12 5.17 5.07
CA ARG A 512 -29.99 4.02 4.87
C ARG A 512 -30.21 3.71 3.40
N TYR A 513 -30.45 4.72 2.57
CA TYR A 513 -30.72 4.50 1.14
C TYR A 513 -29.51 3.93 0.42
N ILE A 514 -28.32 4.45 0.72
CA ILE A 514 -27.06 4.01 0.11
C ILE A 514 -26.71 2.59 0.59
N SER A 515 -26.77 2.35 1.90
CA SER A 515 -26.53 1.03 2.48
C SER A 515 -27.45 -0.05 1.89
N GLN A 516 -28.73 0.28 1.71
CA GLN A 516 -29.70 -0.59 1.06
C GLN A 516 -29.39 -0.81 -0.42
N ALA A 517 -29.01 0.23 -1.16
CA ALA A 517 -28.62 0.11 -2.57
C ALA A 517 -27.41 -0.82 -2.74
N PHE A 518 -26.38 -0.69 -1.91
CA PHE A 518 -25.22 -1.60 -1.94
C PHE A 518 -25.60 -3.03 -1.56
N THR A 519 -26.44 -3.20 -0.54
CA THR A 519 -26.93 -4.54 -0.15
C THR A 519 -27.69 -5.20 -1.30
N PHE A 520 -28.61 -4.48 -1.95
CA PHE A 520 -29.35 -5.00 -3.08
C PHE A 520 -28.45 -5.28 -4.29
N ALA A 521 -27.49 -4.41 -4.59
CA ALA A 521 -26.50 -4.63 -5.63
C ALA A 521 -25.65 -5.89 -5.37
N ALA A 522 -25.17 -6.10 -4.15
CA ALA A 522 -24.41 -7.28 -3.76
C ALA A 522 -25.23 -8.59 -3.88
N LEU A 523 -26.53 -8.53 -3.58
CA LEU A 523 -27.45 -9.66 -3.73
C LEU A 523 -27.82 -9.93 -5.19
N LYS A 524 -27.93 -8.88 -6.02
CA LYS A 524 -28.36 -8.96 -7.42
C LYS A 524 -27.24 -9.33 -8.39
N CYS A 525 -26.05 -8.76 -8.20
CA CYS A 525 -24.97 -8.84 -9.19
C CYS A 525 -24.78 -10.29 -9.68
N SER A 526 -24.93 -10.51 -10.99
CA SER A 526 -24.91 -11.84 -11.55
C SER A 526 -23.49 -12.41 -11.45
N THR A 527 -23.38 -13.66 -11.00
CA THR A 527 -22.19 -14.46 -11.30
C THR A 527 -22.06 -14.48 -12.82
N TRP A 528 -20.96 -13.91 -13.35
CA TRP A 528 -20.32 -13.89 -14.71
C TRP A 528 -20.82 -14.81 -15.85
N LYS A 529 -22.02 -15.36 -15.77
CA LYS A 529 -22.66 -16.25 -16.74
C LYS A 529 -23.11 -15.49 -17.99
N ASP A 530 -23.28 -14.17 -17.88
CA ASP A 530 -23.54 -13.29 -19.02
C ASP A 530 -22.25 -12.92 -19.79
N TYR A 531 -21.06 -13.20 -19.22
CA TYR A 531 -19.75 -12.93 -19.84
C TYR A 531 -19.35 -13.92 -20.95
N HIS A 532 -20.16 -14.96 -21.20
CA HIS A 532 -20.01 -15.89 -22.33
C HIS A 532 -20.18 -15.22 -23.71
N HIS A 533 -20.21 -13.89 -23.80
CA HIS A 533 -20.38 -13.12 -25.04
C HIS A 533 -19.16 -12.28 -25.42
N HIS A 534 -18.05 -12.34 -24.68
CA HIS A 534 -16.81 -11.72 -25.16
C HIS A 534 -16.27 -12.52 -26.36
N PRO A 535 -16.01 -11.87 -27.50
CA PRO A 535 -15.45 -12.54 -28.67
C PRO A 535 -14.06 -13.10 -28.34
N CYS A 536 -13.65 -14.18 -29.01
CA CYS A 536 -12.34 -14.81 -28.82
C CYS A 536 -11.16 -13.82 -28.90
N SER A 537 -11.31 -12.74 -29.67
CA SER A 537 -10.35 -11.63 -29.76
C SER A 537 -10.14 -10.87 -28.44
N ALA A 538 -11.18 -10.70 -27.63
CA ALA A 538 -11.09 -10.06 -26.30
C ALA A 538 -10.25 -10.89 -25.34
N THR A 539 -10.46 -12.21 -25.30
CA THR A 539 -9.65 -13.15 -24.52
C THR A 539 -8.19 -13.14 -24.98
N ALA A 540 -7.94 -13.19 -26.29
CA ALA A 540 -6.59 -13.14 -26.85
C ALA A 540 -5.85 -11.84 -26.48
N ARG A 541 -6.54 -10.69 -26.49
CA ARG A 541 -5.95 -9.39 -26.13
C ARG A 541 -5.59 -9.33 -24.65
N VAL A 542 -6.43 -9.82 -23.74
CA VAL A 542 -6.08 -9.90 -22.31
C VAL A 542 -4.87 -10.79 -22.07
N HIS A 543 -4.80 -11.95 -22.73
CA HIS A 543 -3.63 -12.83 -22.61
C HIS A 543 -2.33 -12.21 -23.13
N SER A 544 -2.39 -11.18 -23.99
CA SER A 544 -1.19 -10.43 -24.42
C SER A 544 -0.55 -9.58 -23.30
N LEU A 545 -1.26 -9.34 -22.20
CA LEU A 545 -0.68 -8.75 -20.99
C LEU A 545 0.31 -9.70 -20.31
N LEU A 546 0.11 -11.01 -20.46
CA LEU A 546 0.95 -12.02 -19.86
C LEU A 546 2.18 -12.30 -20.72
N PRO A 547 3.35 -12.55 -20.12
CA PRO A 547 4.58 -12.84 -20.87
C PRO A 547 4.58 -14.22 -21.54
N ALA A 548 3.61 -15.08 -21.22
CA ALA A 548 3.46 -16.44 -21.74
C ALA A 548 2.00 -16.91 -21.62
N PRO A 549 1.59 -17.97 -22.34
CA PRO A 549 0.28 -18.60 -22.14
C PRO A 549 0.04 -18.98 -20.68
N ILE A 550 -1.21 -18.82 -20.21
CA ILE A 550 -1.54 -18.97 -18.79
C ILE A 550 -1.20 -20.36 -18.24
N ASP A 551 -1.42 -21.43 -19.02
CA ASP A 551 -1.07 -22.80 -18.62
C ASP A 551 0.43 -22.97 -18.34
N GLN A 552 1.28 -22.27 -19.09
CA GLN A 552 2.73 -22.30 -18.87
C GLN A 552 3.13 -21.53 -17.60
N ILE A 553 2.42 -20.43 -17.30
CA ILE A 553 2.62 -19.66 -16.05
C ILE A 553 2.20 -20.48 -14.83
N LEU A 554 1.13 -21.28 -14.96
CA LEU A 554 0.61 -22.09 -13.87
C LEU A 554 1.34 -23.43 -13.68
N GLN A 555 2.05 -23.92 -14.69
CA GLN A 555 2.76 -25.21 -14.66
C GLN A 555 3.67 -25.41 -13.42
N PRO A 556 4.45 -24.40 -12.94
CA PRO A 556 5.32 -24.56 -11.78
C PRO A 556 4.59 -24.74 -10.44
N ALA A 557 3.26 -24.56 -10.37
CA ALA A 557 2.50 -24.68 -9.13
C ALA A 557 2.74 -26.00 -8.39
N HIS A 558 2.85 -27.13 -9.11
CA HIS A 558 3.13 -28.43 -8.50
C HIS A 558 4.49 -28.50 -7.82
N PHE A 559 5.50 -27.84 -8.39
CA PHE A 559 6.83 -27.78 -7.78
C PHE A 559 6.79 -26.96 -6.49
N PHE A 560 6.18 -25.77 -6.52
CA PHE A 560 6.08 -24.93 -5.32
C PHE A 560 5.21 -25.56 -4.24
N LYS A 561 4.16 -26.30 -4.59
CA LYS A 561 3.31 -27.03 -3.65
C LYS A 561 4.05 -28.13 -2.88
N ALA A 562 5.16 -28.65 -3.43
CA ALA A 562 6.01 -29.62 -2.74
C ALA A 562 6.88 -29.01 -1.64
N LEU A 563 7.00 -27.67 -1.60
CA LEU A 563 7.72 -26.98 -0.52
C LEU A 563 6.89 -27.04 0.78
N PRO A 564 7.48 -27.44 1.92
CA PRO A 564 6.79 -27.51 3.21
C PRO A 564 5.96 -26.28 3.56
N MET A 565 6.46 -25.08 3.29
CA MET A 565 5.77 -23.81 3.61
C MET A 565 4.48 -23.58 2.81
N PHE A 566 4.34 -24.16 1.62
CA PHE A 566 3.14 -24.02 0.79
C PHE A 566 2.22 -25.25 0.84
N SER A 567 2.55 -26.24 1.65
CA SER A 567 1.77 -27.48 1.77
C SER A 567 0.30 -27.21 2.11
N THR A 568 0.00 -26.16 2.89
CA THR A 568 -1.36 -25.74 3.26
C THR A 568 -1.94 -24.62 2.38
N MET A 569 -1.13 -23.94 1.55
CA MET A 569 -1.60 -22.84 0.71
C MET A 569 -2.66 -23.32 -0.31
N PRO A 570 -3.87 -22.73 -0.36
CA PRO A 570 -4.88 -23.11 -1.34
C PRO A 570 -4.39 -22.97 -2.79
N GLN A 571 -4.87 -23.84 -3.67
CA GLN A 571 -4.46 -23.84 -5.09
C GLN A 571 -4.75 -22.49 -5.77
N TRP A 572 -5.91 -21.90 -5.52
CA TRP A 572 -6.30 -20.60 -6.08
C TRP A 572 -5.30 -19.50 -5.70
N CYS A 573 -4.82 -19.50 -4.46
CA CYS A 573 -3.89 -18.49 -3.94
C CYS A 573 -2.53 -18.62 -4.61
N MET A 574 -2.04 -19.86 -4.76
CA MET A 574 -0.80 -20.14 -5.47
C MET A 574 -0.84 -19.70 -6.94
N GLN A 575 -1.96 -19.99 -7.63
CA GLN A 575 -2.14 -19.60 -9.02
C GLN A 575 -2.25 -18.07 -9.16
N ALA A 576 -2.94 -17.39 -8.24
CA ALA A 576 -2.99 -15.93 -8.21
C ALA A 576 -1.58 -15.32 -8.04
N CYS A 577 -0.75 -15.87 -7.13
CA CYS A 577 0.63 -15.41 -6.92
C CYS A 577 1.51 -15.61 -8.17
N LEU A 578 1.32 -16.71 -8.91
CA LEU A 578 2.04 -16.97 -10.17
C LEU A 578 1.66 -15.96 -11.26
N ILE A 579 0.36 -15.66 -11.39
CA ILE A 579 -0.12 -14.68 -12.38
C ILE A 579 0.39 -13.28 -11.99
N GLU A 580 0.24 -12.88 -10.73
CA GLU A 580 0.76 -11.60 -10.21
C GLU A 580 2.27 -11.47 -10.50
N GLY A 581 3.05 -12.50 -10.16
CA GLY A 581 4.50 -12.52 -10.41
C GLY A 581 4.84 -12.39 -11.90
N SER A 582 4.05 -13.02 -12.77
CA SER A 582 4.28 -12.96 -14.23
C SER A 582 4.15 -11.55 -14.80
N LEU A 583 3.31 -10.70 -14.22
CA LEU A 583 3.09 -9.32 -14.67
C LEU A 583 4.32 -8.42 -14.43
N PHE A 584 5.18 -8.75 -13.46
CA PHE A 584 6.42 -8.01 -13.22
C PHE A 584 7.57 -8.39 -14.17
N LYS A 585 7.43 -9.49 -14.91
CA LYS A 585 8.55 -10.12 -15.62
C LYS A 585 9.20 -9.23 -16.68
N ARG A 586 8.41 -8.42 -17.40
CA ARG A 586 8.91 -7.51 -18.43
C ARG A 586 9.80 -6.44 -17.83
N ARG A 587 9.26 -5.69 -16.85
CA ARG A 587 9.98 -4.63 -16.12
C ARG A 587 11.22 -5.16 -15.40
N LEU A 588 11.12 -6.35 -14.82
CA LEU A 588 12.24 -7.02 -14.18
C LEU A 588 13.37 -7.31 -15.18
N ARG A 589 13.04 -7.86 -16.37
CA ARG A 589 14.02 -8.10 -17.42
C ARG A 589 14.65 -6.81 -17.93
N ASP A 590 13.84 -5.81 -18.23
CA ASP A 590 14.32 -4.52 -18.77
C ASP A 590 15.31 -3.87 -17.80
N THR A 591 14.98 -3.85 -16.51
CA THR A 591 15.88 -3.33 -15.45
C THR A 591 17.17 -4.13 -15.33
N CYS A 592 17.10 -5.46 -15.45
CA CYS A 592 18.31 -6.29 -15.43
C CYS A 592 19.24 -6.02 -16.62
N LEU A 593 18.68 -5.79 -17.81
CA LEU A 593 19.44 -5.47 -19.03
C LEU A 593 20.14 -4.11 -18.96
N GLU A 594 19.61 -3.15 -18.20
CA GLU A 594 20.27 -1.87 -17.94
C GLU A 594 21.57 -2.04 -17.13
N VAL A 595 21.61 -3.00 -16.20
CA VAL A 595 22.79 -3.26 -15.35
C VAL A 595 23.74 -4.26 -16.02
N PHE A 596 23.22 -5.26 -16.74
CA PHE A 596 23.99 -6.32 -17.39
C PHE A 596 23.63 -6.46 -18.89
N PRO A 597 24.07 -5.54 -19.76
CA PRO A 597 23.63 -5.47 -21.17
C PRO A 597 24.14 -6.61 -22.07
N GLN A 598 25.10 -7.42 -21.62
CA GLN A 598 25.78 -8.44 -22.43
C GLN A 598 25.06 -9.81 -22.47
N LYS A 599 23.89 -9.97 -21.84
CA LYS A 599 23.19 -11.28 -21.77
C LYS A 599 22.16 -11.48 -22.89
N THR A 600 22.13 -12.70 -23.43
CA THR A 600 21.15 -13.19 -24.43
C THR A 600 20.09 -14.10 -23.79
N ASN A 601 18.92 -14.19 -24.44
CA ASN A 601 17.64 -14.76 -23.96
C ASN A 601 17.68 -16.18 -23.34
N ASP A 602 18.69 -17.01 -23.59
CA ASP A 602 18.66 -18.45 -23.25
C ASP A 602 19.11 -18.80 -21.80
N LYS A 603 19.51 -17.83 -20.98
CA LYS A 603 20.09 -18.06 -19.64
C LYS A 603 19.35 -17.47 -18.42
N GLU A 604 18.17 -16.88 -18.60
CA GLU A 604 17.43 -16.21 -17.50
C GLU A 604 16.53 -17.15 -16.66
N LYS A 605 17.01 -18.35 -16.30
CA LYS A 605 16.19 -19.34 -15.57
C LYS A 605 15.70 -18.81 -14.22
N HIS A 606 16.46 -17.94 -13.56
CA HIS A 606 16.09 -17.34 -12.27
C HIS A 606 14.82 -16.47 -12.37
N LEU A 607 14.60 -15.80 -13.51
CA LEU A 607 13.39 -15.01 -13.74
C LEU A 607 12.12 -15.86 -13.89
N SER A 608 12.22 -17.19 -13.92
CA SER A 608 11.05 -18.08 -13.90
C SER A 608 10.47 -18.29 -12.51
N PHE A 609 11.22 -18.02 -11.44
CA PHE A 609 10.79 -18.27 -10.06
C PHE A 609 10.88 -17.07 -9.12
N ILE A 610 11.81 -16.12 -9.33
CA ILE A 610 11.94 -14.91 -8.48
C ILE A 610 10.62 -14.13 -8.34
N PRO A 611 9.81 -13.92 -9.39
CA PRO A 611 8.57 -13.18 -9.19
C PRO A 611 7.59 -13.91 -8.27
N PHE A 612 7.45 -15.23 -8.44
CA PHE A 612 6.62 -16.04 -7.55
C PHE A 612 7.12 -15.99 -6.11
N THR A 613 8.44 -15.94 -5.91
CA THR A 613 8.98 -16.02 -4.54
C THR A 613 8.52 -14.86 -3.67
N TRP A 614 8.52 -13.66 -4.23
CA TRP A 614 8.11 -12.46 -3.52
C TRP A 614 6.59 -12.33 -3.44
N THR A 615 5.84 -12.65 -4.50
CA THR A 615 4.36 -12.58 -4.45
C THR A 615 3.77 -13.62 -3.50
N ALA A 616 4.26 -14.85 -3.54
CA ALA A 616 3.80 -15.91 -2.64
C ALA A 616 4.25 -15.68 -1.19
N GLY A 617 5.49 -15.22 -0.99
CA GLY A 617 6.00 -14.82 0.33
C GLY A 617 5.17 -13.71 0.95
N ASN A 618 4.81 -12.68 0.18
CA ASN A 618 3.96 -11.59 0.67
C ASN A 618 2.54 -12.08 1.02
N ASN A 619 1.92 -12.86 0.12
CA ASN A 619 0.54 -13.34 0.32
C ASN A 619 0.41 -14.42 1.42
N LEU A 620 1.49 -15.14 1.78
CA LEU A 620 1.52 -16.01 2.96
C LEU A 620 1.29 -15.22 4.26
N HIS A 621 1.77 -13.98 4.31
CA HIS A 621 1.63 -13.08 5.46
C HIS A 621 0.50 -12.06 5.28
N ARG A 622 -0.50 -12.35 4.42
CA ARG A 622 -1.64 -11.47 4.11
C ARG A 622 -1.29 -10.16 3.40
N GLY A 623 -0.12 -10.10 2.77
CA GLY A 623 0.28 -9.03 1.86
C GLY A 623 0.69 -7.70 2.50
N PRO A 624 1.57 -7.66 3.51
CA PRO A 624 1.95 -6.43 4.21
C PRO A 624 2.83 -5.49 3.39
N LEU A 625 3.49 -5.97 2.32
CA LEU A 625 4.34 -5.16 1.45
C LEU A 625 3.58 -4.59 0.25
N GLY A 626 3.90 -3.33 -0.07
CA GLY A 626 3.53 -2.67 -1.32
C GLY A 626 4.21 -3.30 -2.55
N ALA A 627 3.59 -3.13 -3.71
CA ALA A 627 4.09 -3.71 -4.97
C ALA A 627 5.42 -3.08 -5.43
N ASP A 628 5.70 -1.85 -5.02
CA ASP A 628 6.96 -1.15 -5.26
C ASP A 628 8.14 -1.80 -4.50
N VAL A 629 7.93 -2.16 -3.24
CA VAL A 629 8.91 -2.89 -2.41
C VAL A 629 9.11 -4.30 -2.95
N ILE A 630 8.02 -4.99 -3.30
CA ILE A 630 8.06 -6.34 -3.90
C ILE A 630 8.89 -6.32 -5.19
N LEU A 631 8.61 -5.40 -6.12
CA LEU A 631 9.36 -5.29 -7.37
C LEU A 631 10.83 -4.95 -7.12
N SER A 632 11.11 -4.02 -6.21
CA SER A 632 12.49 -3.64 -5.86
C SER A 632 13.27 -4.85 -5.33
N MET A 633 12.63 -5.66 -4.48
CA MET A 633 13.23 -6.89 -3.96
C MET A 633 13.38 -8.00 -5.00
N MET A 634 12.46 -8.11 -5.97
CA MET A 634 12.63 -8.97 -7.14
C MET A 634 13.85 -8.56 -7.97
N ILE A 635 14.05 -7.25 -8.20
CA ILE A 635 15.20 -6.72 -8.93
C ILE A 635 16.49 -7.03 -8.19
N ILE A 636 16.57 -6.75 -6.88
CA ILE A 636 17.74 -7.07 -6.05
C ILE A 636 18.06 -8.56 -6.11
N SER A 637 17.04 -9.42 -6.02
CA SER A 637 17.21 -10.88 -6.13
C SER A 637 17.75 -11.26 -7.51
N ALA A 638 17.24 -10.68 -8.59
CA ALA A 638 17.70 -10.98 -9.95
C ALA A 638 19.15 -10.51 -10.16
N LEU A 639 19.50 -9.31 -9.72
CA LEU A 639 20.87 -8.78 -9.80
C LEU A 639 21.86 -9.62 -9.00
N ALA A 640 21.46 -10.18 -7.85
CA ALA A 640 22.29 -11.09 -7.06
C ALA A 640 22.65 -12.38 -7.85
N TYR A 641 21.72 -12.96 -8.61
CA TYR A 641 22.04 -14.07 -9.50
C TYR A 641 22.92 -13.65 -10.69
N GLN A 642 22.74 -12.44 -11.20
CA GLN A 642 23.46 -11.98 -12.38
C GLN A 642 24.91 -11.62 -12.09
N ILE A 643 25.18 -10.99 -10.95
CA ILE A 643 26.54 -10.66 -10.50
C ILE A 643 27.32 -11.94 -10.16
N ASP A 644 26.68 -12.94 -9.56
CA ASP A 644 27.27 -14.26 -9.30
C ASP A 644 27.74 -14.92 -10.60
N GLU A 645 26.84 -15.06 -11.59
CA GLU A 645 27.20 -15.60 -12.91
C GLU A 645 28.29 -14.76 -13.60
N PHE A 646 28.25 -13.44 -13.47
CA PHE A 646 29.26 -12.54 -14.04
C PHE A 646 30.64 -12.73 -13.42
N VAL A 647 30.72 -12.87 -12.08
CA VAL A 647 31.97 -13.13 -11.37
C VAL A 647 32.52 -14.51 -11.77
N GLU A 648 31.70 -15.54 -11.75
CA GLU A 648 32.12 -16.91 -12.09
C GLU A 648 32.58 -17.07 -13.55
N SER A 649 32.10 -16.21 -14.46
CA SER A 649 32.45 -16.27 -15.88
C SER A 649 33.56 -15.31 -16.29
N GLU A 650 33.50 -14.03 -15.89
CA GLU A 650 34.42 -13.00 -16.35
C GLU A 650 35.56 -12.75 -15.35
N VAL A 651 35.26 -12.63 -14.06
CA VAL A 651 36.29 -12.41 -13.02
C VAL A 651 37.16 -13.66 -12.86
N ALA A 652 36.59 -14.85 -13.05
CA ALA A 652 37.33 -16.11 -13.04
C ALA A 652 38.47 -16.18 -14.09
N LYS A 653 38.45 -15.33 -15.14
CA LYS A 653 39.53 -15.24 -16.16
C LYS A 653 40.72 -14.39 -15.71
N LEU A 654 40.58 -13.59 -14.65
CA LEU A 654 41.65 -12.69 -14.18
C LEU A 654 42.81 -13.45 -13.54
N SER A 655 44.03 -12.93 -13.72
CA SER A 655 45.21 -13.37 -12.96
C SER A 655 45.02 -13.16 -11.45
N MET A 656 45.81 -13.85 -10.61
CA MET A 656 45.74 -13.65 -9.16
C MET A 656 46.10 -12.22 -8.75
N ASP A 657 47.12 -11.61 -9.37
CA ASP A 657 47.51 -10.23 -9.09
C ASP A 657 46.41 -9.23 -9.49
N SER A 658 45.77 -9.45 -10.64
CA SER A 658 44.62 -8.68 -11.10
C SER A 658 43.42 -8.79 -10.16
N LEU A 659 43.18 -9.99 -9.60
CA LEU A 659 42.09 -10.22 -8.65
C LEU A 659 42.32 -9.45 -7.35
N VAL A 660 43.55 -9.46 -6.82
CA VAL A 660 43.93 -8.68 -5.63
C VAL A 660 43.84 -7.17 -5.88
N ALA A 661 44.26 -6.71 -7.06
CA ALA A 661 44.10 -5.30 -7.45
C ALA A 661 42.63 -4.89 -7.54
N LEU A 662 41.77 -5.76 -8.08
CA LEU A 662 40.33 -5.53 -8.14
C LEU A 662 39.73 -5.45 -6.73
N GLN A 663 40.10 -6.35 -5.81
CA GLN A 663 39.68 -6.30 -4.40
C GLN A 663 40.02 -4.94 -3.76
N ALA A 664 41.25 -4.45 -3.96
CA ALA A 664 41.68 -3.15 -3.42
C ALA A 664 40.91 -1.95 -4.01
N SER A 665 40.35 -2.10 -5.21
CA SER A 665 39.64 -1.03 -5.93
C SER A 665 38.15 -0.89 -5.57
N VAL A 666 37.53 -1.90 -4.94
CA VAL A 666 36.08 -1.90 -4.65
C VAL A 666 35.67 -0.69 -3.80
N GLY A 667 36.44 -0.36 -2.75
CA GLY A 667 36.16 0.80 -1.91
C GLY A 667 36.24 2.13 -2.66
N ILE A 668 37.15 2.25 -3.64
CA ILE A 668 37.28 3.44 -4.50
C ILE A 668 36.05 3.54 -5.41
N LEU A 669 35.61 2.43 -6.02
CA LEU A 669 34.43 2.43 -6.87
C LEU A 669 33.16 2.89 -6.14
N ILE A 670 33.00 2.50 -4.87
CA ILE A 670 31.88 2.95 -4.04
C ILE A 670 31.97 4.46 -3.79
N ALA A 671 33.13 4.96 -3.35
CA ALA A 671 33.35 6.38 -3.11
C ALA A 671 33.13 7.25 -4.37
N ASP A 672 33.57 6.77 -5.54
CA ASP A 672 33.38 7.48 -6.80
C ASP A 672 31.90 7.60 -7.20
N VAL A 673 31.11 6.54 -6.98
CA VAL A 673 29.66 6.56 -7.28
C VAL A 673 28.92 7.50 -6.31
N GLU A 674 29.37 7.57 -5.07
CA GLU A 674 28.82 8.50 -4.08
C GLU A 674 29.04 9.96 -4.47
N ALA A 675 30.27 10.32 -4.85
CA ALA A 675 30.60 11.67 -5.28
C ALA A 675 29.75 12.13 -6.49
N GLU A 676 29.52 11.24 -7.47
CA GLU A 676 28.66 11.54 -8.62
C GLU A 676 27.19 11.80 -8.24
N ASN A 677 26.68 11.09 -7.23
CA ASN A 677 25.31 11.27 -6.74
C ASN A 677 25.15 12.59 -5.96
N GLU A 678 26.21 13.04 -5.28
CA GLU A 678 26.24 14.36 -4.62
C GLU A 678 26.29 15.50 -5.65
N ASP A 679 27.11 15.38 -6.69
CA ASP A 679 27.23 16.38 -7.77
C ASP A 679 25.96 16.52 -8.63
N THR A 680 25.22 15.42 -8.85
CA THR A 680 23.93 15.48 -9.57
C THR A 680 22.84 16.17 -8.74
N ASN A 681 22.89 16.11 -7.41
CA ASN A 681 21.98 16.88 -6.54
C ASN A 681 22.26 18.40 -6.59
N ILE A 682 23.52 18.81 -6.72
CA ILE A 682 23.91 20.22 -6.89
C ILE A 682 23.54 20.73 -8.30
N THR A 683 23.65 19.88 -9.31
CA THR A 683 23.37 20.25 -10.71
C THR A 683 21.88 20.41 -10.99
N VAL A 684 21.00 19.60 -10.37
CA VAL A 684 19.52 19.75 -10.49
C VAL A 684 19.01 21.04 -9.85
N MET A 685 19.70 21.60 -8.85
CA MET A 685 19.42 22.96 -8.35
C MET A 685 19.89 24.07 -9.29
N ASN A 686 20.82 23.81 -10.21
CA ASN A 686 21.44 24.81 -11.08
C ASN A 686 21.03 24.74 -12.55
N THR A 687 20.24 23.75 -12.99
CA THR A 687 19.76 23.63 -14.39
C THR A 687 18.51 24.47 -14.72
N ASN A 688 18.26 25.55 -13.98
CA ASN A 688 17.34 26.62 -14.40
C ASN A 688 18.05 27.82 -15.05
N VAL A 689 19.33 27.70 -15.43
CA VAL A 689 20.05 28.79 -16.13
C VAL A 689 21.02 28.22 -17.18
N THR A 690 20.65 28.38 -18.47
CA THR A 690 21.47 28.52 -19.72
C THR A 690 22.73 27.64 -19.86
N GLY A 691 22.92 26.78 -20.87
CA GLY A 691 22.76 26.99 -22.32
C GLY A 691 23.94 27.79 -22.90
N VAL A 692 24.99 27.14 -23.45
CA VAL A 692 25.81 27.50 -24.64
C VAL A 692 27.03 26.57 -24.79
N SER A 693 27.26 26.16 -26.04
CA SER A 693 28.34 25.36 -26.64
C SER A 693 29.72 26.04 -26.65
N ASN A 694 30.81 25.25 -26.79
CA ASN A 694 31.83 25.51 -27.82
C ASN A 694 32.85 24.38 -28.05
N GLN A 695 33.20 24.24 -29.33
CA GLN A 695 34.26 23.43 -29.94
C GLN A 695 35.62 24.14 -29.91
N HIS A 696 36.72 23.38 -30.06
CA HIS A 696 38.01 23.66 -30.77
C HIS A 696 38.96 22.49 -30.39
N ASP A 697 39.50 21.62 -31.24
CA ASP A 697 40.25 21.68 -32.51
C ASP A 697 41.70 22.19 -32.40
N THR A 698 42.65 21.33 -32.83
CA THR A 698 44.05 21.49 -33.32
C THR A 698 44.83 20.20 -32.99
N GLY A 699 45.70 19.58 -33.81
CA GLY A 699 46.21 19.86 -35.14
C GLY A 699 47.63 19.26 -35.31
N ASN A 700 47.75 18.24 -36.18
CA ASN A 700 48.89 17.85 -37.06
C ASN A 700 50.30 17.43 -36.55
N GLY A 701 50.85 16.40 -37.24
CA GLY A 701 52.28 16.27 -37.53
C GLY A 701 52.76 14.85 -37.90
N ALA A 702 52.93 14.56 -39.19
CA ALA A 702 53.35 13.26 -39.76
C ALA A 702 54.88 13.08 -39.83
N HIS A 703 55.38 11.81 -39.88
CA HIS A 703 56.38 11.36 -40.87
C HIS A 703 56.57 9.83 -40.92
N ASP A 704 57.09 9.42 -42.06
CA ASP A 704 57.05 8.16 -42.81
C ASP A 704 57.98 6.99 -42.40
N MET A 705 57.66 5.84 -43.01
CA MET A 705 58.53 4.76 -43.54
C MET A 705 58.82 3.44 -42.78
N LYS A 706 58.22 2.39 -43.38
CA LYS A 706 58.52 0.94 -43.55
C LYS A 706 59.81 0.35 -42.98
N ASP A 707 59.66 -0.83 -42.35
CA ASP A 707 60.32 -2.12 -42.68
C ASP A 707 59.66 -3.25 -41.84
N LEU A 708 59.01 -4.24 -42.47
CA LEU A 708 59.45 -5.62 -42.74
C LEU A 708 59.43 -6.57 -41.51
N ASP A 709 58.30 -7.31 -41.45
CA ASP A 709 58.16 -8.76 -41.18
C ASP A 709 58.60 -9.33 -39.81
N ASP A 710 57.67 -9.32 -38.84
CA ASP A 710 57.55 -10.36 -37.79
C ASP A 710 56.11 -10.48 -37.21
N SER A 711 55.09 -10.32 -38.07
CA SER A 711 53.75 -9.90 -37.62
C SER A 711 52.76 -11.01 -37.22
N SER A 712 53.18 -12.25 -36.96
CA SER A 712 52.24 -13.33 -36.57
C SER A 712 52.22 -13.65 -35.06
N PHE A 713 53.31 -13.37 -34.34
CA PHE A 713 53.40 -13.64 -32.90
C PHE A 713 53.06 -12.39 -32.05
N GLU A 714 53.51 -11.20 -32.47
CA GLU A 714 53.23 -9.94 -31.76
C GLU A 714 51.77 -9.47 -31.91
N GLN A 715 51.10 -9.73 -33.04
CA GLN A 715 49.67 -9.45 -33.19
C GLN A 715 48.80 -10.28 -32.24
N THR A 716 49.22 -11.51 -31.91
CA THR A 716 48.52 -12.39 -30.98
C THR A 716 48.66 -11.87 -29.55
N ILE A 717 49.87 -11.48 -29.13
CA ILE A 717 50.15 -10.90 -27.80
C ILE A 717 49.50 -9.51 -27.64
N GLU A 718 49.51 -8.66 -28.66
CA GLU A 718 48.80 -7.37 -28.61
C GLU A 718 47.28 -7.53 -28.60
N SER A 719 46.73 -8.53 -29.30
CA SER A 719 45.29 -8.84 -29.25
C SER A 719 44.87 -9.39 -27.90
N GLU A 720 45.71 -10.23 -27.27
CA GLU A 720 45.49 -10.75 -25.92
C GLU A 720 45.62 -9.64 -24.87
N ALA A 721 46.61 -8.75 -24.99
CA ALA A 721 46.76 -7.60 -24.09
C ALA A 721 45.64 -6.57 -24.22
N ARG A 722 45.11 -6.34 -25.43
CA ARG A 722 43.90 -5.52 -25.66
C ARG A 722 42.66 -6.20 -25.07
N ASN A 723 42.46 -7.50 -25.33
CA ASN A 723 41.37 -8.28 -24.74
C ASN A 723 41.40 -8.27 -23.21
N LEU A 724 42.57 -8.39 -22.57
CA LEU A 724 42.70 -8.30 -21.11
C LEU A 724 42.40 -6.90 -20.56
N LYS A 725 42.78 -5.83 -21.27
CA LYS A 725 42.41 -4.45 -20.88
C LYS A 725 40.90 -4.23 -21.01
N ASP A 726 40.29 -4.74 -22.07
CA ASP A 726 38.85 -4.65 -22.30
C ASP A 726 38.06 -5.43 -21.25
N VAL A 727 38.53 -6.62 -20.84
CA VAL A 727 37.94 -7.41 -19.74
C VAL A 727 38.00 -6.66 -18.41
N HIS A 728 39.15 -6.08 -18.05
CA HIS A 728 39.27 -5.28 -16.82
C HIS A 728 38.32 -4.07 -16.84
N GLN A 729 38.29 -3.31 -17.95
CA GLN A 729 37.40 -2.17 -18.08
C GLN A 729 35.92 -2.57 -18.01
N ASN A 730 35.56 -3.72 -18.58
CA ASN A 730 34.21 -4.26 -18.50
C ASN A 730 33.83 -4.61 -17.05
N ILE A 731 34.70 -5.30 -16.32
CA ILE A 731 34.47 -5.66 -14.90
C ILE A 731 34.28 -4.42 -14.03
N HIS A 732 35.16 -3.41 -14.16
CA HIS A 732 35.02 -2.15 -13.44
C HIS A 732 33.70 -1.42 -13.78
N ARG A 733 33.33 -1.37 -15.06
CA ARG A 733 32.07 -0.75 -15.51
C ARG A 733 30.86 -1.47 -14.91
N THR A 734 30.83 -2.80 -14.96
CA THR A 734 29.73 -3.61 -14.42
C THR A 734 29.60 -3.45 -12.91
N PHE A 735 30.73 -3.50 -12.17
CA PHE A 735 30.72 -3.27 -10.71
C PHE A 735 30.21 -1.87 -10.39
N ARG A 736 30.65 -0.85 -11.14
CA ARG A 736 30.16 0.52 -10.98
C ARG A 736 28.65 0.63 -11.23
N GLN A 737 28.12 0.00 -12.28
CA GLN A 737 26.69 -0.03 -12.59
C GLN A 737 25.88 -0.73 -11.50
N PHE A 738 26.37 -1.86 -11.01
CA PHE A 738 25.78 -2.60 -9.89
C PHE A 738 25.71 -1.72 -8.63
N ILE A 739 26.82 -1.10 -8.21
CA ILE A 739 26.85 -0.20 -7.05
C ILE A 739 25.88 0.98 -7.24
N ARG A 740 25.90 1.61 -8.42
CA ARG A 740 25.02 2.74 -8.75
C ARG A 740 23.55 2.35 -8.65
N HIS A 741 23.17 1.14 -9.06
CA HIS A 741 21.79 0.70 -8.97
C HIS A 741 21.26 0.77 -7.53
N PHE A 742 22.01 0.25 -6.54
CA PHE A 742 21.59 0.30 -5.13
C PHE A 742 21.61 1.73 -4.57
N LEU A 743 22.67 2.49 -4.82
CA LEU A 743 22.85 3.82 -4.21
C LEU A 743 22.03 4.93 -4.87
N ALA A 744 21.59 4.76 -6.12
CA ALA A 744 20.79 5.76 -6.83
C ALA A 744 19.28 5.61 -6.61
N THR A 745 18.81 4.57 -5.91
CA THR A 745 17.38 4.38 -5.65
C THR A 745 16.79 5.52 -4.81
N PRO A 746 15.50 5.86 -4.99
CA PRO A 746 14.82 6.84 -4.13
C PRO A 746 14.91 6.48 -2.65
N TYR A 747 14.77 5.19 -2.32
CA TYR A 747 14.82 4.69 -0.95
C TYR A 747 16.21 4.87 -0.31
N ALA A 748 17.29 4.56 -1.04
CA ALA A 748 18.65 4.79 -0.53
C ALA A 748 18.94 6.28 -0.32
N ARG A 749 18.38 7.17 -1.15
CA ARG A 749 18.55 8.62 -1.02
C ARG A 749 17.77 9.21 0.14
N SER A 750 16.61 8.64 0.48
CA SER A 750 15.80 9.06 1.63
C SER A 750 16.19 8.38 2.94
N ALA A 751 16.99 7.31 2.88
CA ALA A 751 17.36 6.50 4.03
C ALA A 751 18.15 7.30 5.07
N SER A 752 18.02 6.92 6.34
CA SER A 752 18.85 7.43 7.42
C SER A 752 20.34 7.23 7.12
N GLY A 753 21.17 8.14 7.63
CA GLY A 753 22.63 8.06 7.44
C GLY A 753 23.23 6.74 7.93
N TYR A 754 22.61 6.10 8.93
CA TYR A 754 23.00 4.78 9.40
C TYR A 754 22.66 3.67 8.39
N ASN A 755 21.40 3.59 7.93
CA ASN A 755 20.99 2.55 6.99
C ASN A 755 21.69 2.69 5.64
N LEU A 756 21.91 3.92 5.17
CA LEU A 756 22.73 4.18 3.97
C LEU A 756 24.18 3.73 4.16
N ALA A 757 24.80 4.02 5.32
CA ALA A 757 26.15 3.54 5.62
C ALA A 757 26.21 2.00 5.67
N GLN A 758 25.22 1.37 6.29
CA GLN A 758 25.13 -0.10 6.37
C GLN A 758 24.94 -0.73 4.98
N LEU A 759 24.14 -0.12 4.10
CA LEU A 759 24.01 -0.55 2.71
C LEU A 759 25.36 -0.46 1.98
N LYS A 760 26.11 0.63 2.13
CA LYS A 760 27.45 0.77 1.55
C LYS A 760 28.42 -0.31 2.04
N PHE A 761 28.44 -0.55 3.35
CA PHE A 761 29.27 -1.61 3.94
C PHE A 761 28.90 -2.99 3.40
N THR A 762 27.62 -3.30 3.30
CA THR A 762 27.18 -4.62 2.79
C THR A 762 27.39 -4.79 1.28
N ILE A 763 27.32 -3.73 0.48
CA ILE A 763 27.74 -3.76 -0.95
C ILE A 763 29.23 -4.09 -1.05
N HIS A 764 30.05 -3.41 -0.25
CA HIS A 764 31.49 -3.68 -0.19
C HIS A 764 31.75 -5.15 0.20
N ASP A 765 31.20 -5.61 1.32
CA ASP A 765 31.42 -6.95 1.84
C ASP A 765 30.92 -8.03 0.87
N PHE A 766 29.80 -7.79 0.20
CA PHE A 766 29.27 -8.68 -0.83
C PHE A 766 30.24 -8.85 -2.02
N LEU A 767 30.76 -7.75 -2.57
CA LEU A 767 31.71 -7.82 -3.69
C LEU A 767 33.03 -8.44 -3.26
N ILE A 768 33.56 -8.06 -2.09
CA ILE A 768 34.79 -8.66 -1.54
C ILE A 768 34.60 -10.15 -1.27
N ALA A 769 33.45 -10.57 -0.77
CA ALA A 769 33.11 -11.97 -0.54
C ALA A 769 33.13 -12.79 -1.84
N HIS A 770 32.56 -12.29 -2.94
CA HIS A 770 32.64 -12.93 -4.26
C HIS A 770 34.09 -13.11 -4.75
N LEU A 771 34.92 -12.07 -4.62
CA LEU A 771 36.33 -12.12 -5.02
C LEU A 771 37.13 -13.09 -4.12
N THR A 772 36.84 -13.09 -2.82
CA THR A 772 37.48 -14.00 -1.84
C THR A 772 37.10 -15.46 -2.09
N GLN A 773 35.81 -15.75 -2.31
CA GLN A 773 35.33 -17.09 -2.65
C GLN A 773 35.96 -17.61 -3.96
N THR A 774 36.12 -16.74 -4.95
CA THR A 774 36.79 -17.07 -6.22
C THR A 774 38.24 -17.47 -5.99
N GLU A 775 38.98 -16.71 -5.18
CA GLU A 775 40.35 -17.03 -4.79
C GLU A 775 40.44 -18.35 -4.01
N GLU A 776 39.57 -18.59 -3.03
CA GLU A 776 39.61 -19.81 -2.23
C GLU A 776 39.26 -21.05 -3.06
N SER A 777 38.33 -20.94 -4.01
CA SER A 777 38.00 -22.01 -4.96
C SER A 777 39.18 -22.34 -5.87
N ARG A 778 39.97 -21.34 -6.31
CA ARG A 778 41.22 -21.58 -7.07
C ARG A 778 42.25 -22.33 -6.23
N ARG A 779 42.44 -21.93 -4.97
CA ARG A 779 43.33 -22.64 -4.04
C ARG A 779 42.90 -24.10 -3.82
N LEU A 780 41.59 -24.37 -3.74
CA LEU A 780 41.06 -25.73 -3.66
C LEU A 780 41.32 -26.54 -4.95
N ALA A 781 41.21 -25.89 -6.12
CA ALA A 781 41.47 -26.51 -7.40
C ALA A 781 42.94 -26.95 -7.56
N GLU A 782 43.89 -26.16 -7.04
CA GLU A 782 45.33 -26.43 -7.06
C GLU A 782 45.77 -27.61 -6.18
N LEU A 783 44.94 -28.06 -5.23
CA LEU A 783 45.26 -29.21 -4.38
C LEU A 783 45.30 -30.51 -5.19
N PRO A 784 46.32 -31.37 -4.96
CA PRO A 784 46.48 -32.62 -5.70
C PRO A 784 45.31 -33.57 -5.46
N ASN A 785 44.70 -34.08 -6.54
CA ASN A 785 43.68 -35.12 -6.50
C ASN A 785 44.31 -36.47 -6.12
N THR A 786 44.29 -36.79 -4.82
CA THR A 786 44.86 -38.06 -4.33
C THR A 786 43.98 -39.27 -4.66
N LYS A 787 42.66 -39.07 -4.88
CA LYS A 787 41.70 -40.07 -5.41
C LYS A 787 40.59 -39.40 -6.25
N PRO A 788 40.13 -40.02 -7.36
CA PRO A 788 38.92 -39.55 -8.06
C PRO A 788 37.70 -39.63 -7.12
N GLN A 789 36.86 -38.59 -7.09
CA GLN A 789 35.61 -38.54 -6.31
C GLN A 789 35.73 -38.42 -4.76
N SER A 790 36.92 -38.25 -4.19
CA SER A 790 37.07 -37.94 -2.76
C SER A 790 36.84 -36.45 -2.45
N ILE A 791 36.21 -36.15 -1.30
CA ILE A 791 36.05 -34.76 -0.82
C ILE A 791 37.44 -34.15 -0.56
N LYS A 792 37.79 -33.08 -1.27
CA LYS A 792 38.99 -32.29 -1.02
C LYS A 792 38.86 -31.52 0.28
N THR A 793 39.98 -31.25 0.94
CA THR A 793 40.00 -30.38 2.11
C THR A 793 40.95 -29.23 1.91
N ILE A 794 40.44 -28.02 2.13
CA ILE A 794 41.25 -26.81 2.10
C ILE A 794 42.17 -26.76 3.34
N GLN A 795 43.49 -26.82 3.12
CA GLN A 795 44.50 -26.66 4.17
C GLN A 795 45.69 -25.81 3.71
N PRO A 796 46.09 -24.78 4.49
CA PRO A 796 45.37 -24.22 5.63
C PRO A 796 44.12 -23.43 5.18
N ALA A 797 42.98 -23.68 5.85
CA ALA A 797 41.79 -22.84 5.71
C ALA A 797 42.08 -21.44 6.27
N ARG A 798 41.52 -20.38 5.65
CA ARG A 798 41.71 -19.00 6.11
C ARG A 798 41.07 -18.73 7.47
N CYS A 799 39.95 -19.37 7.75
CA CYS A 799 39.21 -19.28 9.01
C CYS A 799 38.46 -20.61 9.26
N SER A 800 37.76 -20.70 10.41
CA SER A 800 36.90 -21.83 10.72
C SER A 800 35.65 -21.86 9.83
N LEU A 801 35.00 -23.01 9.73
CA LEU A 801 33.70 -23.13 9.06
C LEU A 801 32.70 -22.11 9.61
N PHE A 802 32.64 -21.92 10.94
CA PHE A 802 31.73 -20.96 11.58
C PHE A 802 32.00 -19.52 11.14
N THR A 803 33.26 -19.10 11.10
CA THR A 803 33.60 -17.74 10.67
C THR A 803 33.32 -17.55 9.19
N TRP A 804 33.64 -18.54 8.36
CA TRP A 804 33.41 -18.50 6.93
C TRP A 804 31.91 -18.42 6.59
N THR A 805 31.07 -19.25 7.23
CA THR A 805 29.61 -19.27 7.03
C THR A 805 28.94 -17.96 7.41
N ARG A 806 29.47 -17.21 8.38
CA ARG A 806 28.92 -15.91 8.82
C ARG A 806 29.55 -14.69 8.15
N THR A 807 30.63 -14.85 7.40
CA THR A 807 31.34 -13.77 6.69
C THR A 807 31.39 -14.09 5.19
N THR A 808 32.56 -14.40 4.64
CA THR A 808 32.81 -14.64 3.20
C THR A 808 31.66 -15.37 2.51
N SER A 809 31.28 -16.56 2.97
CA SER A 809 30.26 -17.33 2.26
C SER A 809 28.85 -16.85 2.55
N GLY A 810 28.60 -16.29 3.73
CA GLY A 810 27.32 -15.70 4.13
C GLY A 810 27.03 -14.41 3.37
N ASP A 811 28.00 -13.49 3.32
CA ASP A 811 27.92 -12.24 2.56
C ASP A 811 27.73 -12.53 1.07
N HIS A 812 28.44 -13.52 0.50
CA HIS A 812 28.27 -13.97 -0.89
C HIS A 812 26.84 -14.43 -1.24
N THR A 813 25.98 -14.80 -0.28
CA THR A 813 24.58 -15.18 -0.60
C THR A 813 23.71 -13.99 -1.00
N ALA A 814 24.22 -12.76 -0.95
CA ALA A 814 23.50 -11.50 -1.07
C ALA A 814 22.48 -11.22 0.04
N GLY A 815 22.24 -12.15 0.98
CA GLY A 815 21.28 -11.98 2.08
C GLY A 815 21.50 -10.70 2.91
N PRO A 816 22.72 -10.44 3.44
CA PRO A 816 23.00 -9.21 4.20
C PRO A 816 22.86 -7.92 3.39
N LEU A 817 23.26 -7.94 2.11
CA LEU A 817 23.08 -6.84 1.17
C LEU A 817 21.59 -6.56 0.93
N ALA A 818 20.82 -7.61 0.61
CA ALA A 818 19.39 -7.54 0.39
C ALA A 818 18.64 -7.04 1.63
N MET A 819 19.03 -7.47 2.83
CA MET A 819 18.45 -7.00 4.09
C MET A 819 18.73 -5.51 4.30
N SER A 820 19.95 -5.04 4.05
CA SER A 820 20.30 -3.63 4.22
C SER A 820 19.56 -2.72 3.24
N ALA A 821 19.42 -3.17 1.99
CA ALA A 821 18.61 -2.47 1.00
C ALA A 821 17.12 -2.48 1.38
N PHE A 822 16.62 -3.60 1.90
CA PHE A 822 15.24 -3.72 2.38
C PHE A 822 14.96 -2.79 3.56
N LEU A 823 15.86 -2.68 4.54
CA LEU A 823 15.72 -1.74 5.66
C LEU A 823 15.70 -0.28 5.20
N CYS A 824 16.46 0.09 4.16
CA CYS A 824 16.36 1.42 3.55
C CYS A 824 14.97 1.68 2.95
N MET A 825 14.30 0.65 2.43
CA MET A 825 12.93 0.74 1.90
C MET A 825 11.89 0.82 3.02
N LEU A 826 12.08 0.06 4.11
CA LEU A 826 11.11 0.02 5.22
C LEU A 826 10.97 1.34 5.99
N GLU A 827 11.92 2.27 5.86
CA GLU A 827 11.76 3.62 6.40
C GLU A 827 10.51 4.32 5.87
N SER A 828 9.99 3.98 4.68
CA SER A 828 8.72 4.55 4.22
C SER A 828 7.49 3.94 4.89
N LEU A 829 7.62 2.76 5.52
CA LEU A 829 6.52 2.04 6.19
C LEU A 829 6.39 2.39 7.67
N THR A 830 7.37 3.08 8.25
CA THR A 830 7.36 3.47 9.67
C THR A 830 6.59 4.77 9.89
N ARG A 831 5.97 4.89 11.07
CA ARG A 831 5.28 6.13 11.44
C ARG A 831 6.28 7.29 11.42
N ASN A 832 5.98 8.31 10.61
CA ASN A 832 6.79 9.53 10.42
C ASN A 832 8.14 9.35 9.69
N GLY A 833 8.39 8.24 9.00
CA GLY A 833 9.68 8.01 8.34
C GLY A 833 10.82 7.84 9.33
N GLN A 834 10.53 7.28 10.51
CA GLN A 834 11.55 6.95 11.51
C GLN A 834 12.31 5.69 11.11
N ASP A 835 13.49 5.50 11.68
CA ASP A 835 14.25 4.28 11.45
C ASP A 835 13.43 3.05 11.89
N PRO A 836 13.21 2.03 11.02
CA PRO A 836 12.51 0.79 11.37
C PRO A 836 13.13 0.07 12.56
N LEU A 837 14.41 0.32 12.85
CA LEU A 837 15.15 -0.22 13.96
C LEU A 837 15.61 0.92 14.88
N SER A 838 14.66 1.47 15.63
CA SER A 838 14.83 2.68 16.43
C SER A 838 15.74 2.54 17.67
N SER A 839 16.06 1.32 18.11
CA SER A 839 16.88 1.08 19.30
C SER A 839 18.17 0.30 18.98
N PRO A 840 19.24 0.47 19.77
CA PRO A 840 20.44 -0.35 19.62
C PRO A 840 20.16 -1.85 19.72
N GLN A 841 19.20 -2.24 20.57
CA GLN A 841 18.81 -3.65 20.73
C GLN A 841 18.11 -4.18 19.48
N SER A 842 17.11 -3.45 18.93
CA SER A 842 16.41 -3.90 17.72
C SER A 842 17.36 -4.02 16.53
N ARG A 843 18.32 -3.10 16.40
CA ARG A 843 19.38 -3.18 15.38
C ARG A 843 20.27 -4.41 15.54
N TYR A 844 20.72 -4.68 16.77
CA TYR A 844 21.57 -5.82 17.05
C TYR A 844 20.86 -7.14 16.72
N VAL A 845 19.61 -7.29 17.18
CA VAL A 845 18.81 -8.49 16.91
C VAL A 845 18.49 -8.64 15.42
N ALA A 846 18.18 -7.56 14.70
CA ALA A 846 17.96 -7.61 13.25
C ALA A 846 19.21 -8.02 12.47
N GLN A 847 20.40 -7.59 12.89
CA GLN A 847 21.66 -8.07 12.31
C GLN A 847 21.88 -9.56 12.61
N ASP A 848 21.52 -10.02 13.81
CA ASP A 848 21.61 -11.44 14.16
C ASP A 848 20.67 -12.30 13.30
N VAL A 849 19.42 -11.85 13.11
CA VAL A 849 18.46 -12.43 12.14
C VAL A 849 19.08 -12.53 10.74
N SER A 850 19.66 -11.43 10.24
CA SER A 850 20.29 -11.39 8.93
C SER A 850 21.44 -12.40 8.80
N ARG A 851 22.27 -12.54 9.82
CA ARG A 851 23.42 -13.45 9.82
C ARG A 851 23.01 -14.92 9.91
N HIS A 852 22.04 -15.26 10.76
CA HIS A 852 21.46 -16.60 10.82
C HIS A 852 20.83 -17.01 9.48
N LEU A 853 20.10 -16.09 8.86
CA LEU A 853 19.47 -16.31 7.56
C LEU A 853 20.50 -16.50 6.43
N ALA A 854 21.55 -15.68 6.40
CA ALA A 854 22.64 -15.82 5.42
C ALA A 854 23.37 -17.17 5.55
N ALA A 855 23.63 -17.61 6.80
CA ALA A 855 24.22 -18.92 7.07
C ALA A 855 23.31 -20.07 6.59
N LEU A 856 21.99 -19.99 6.84
CA LEU A 856 21.01 -20.95 6.34
C LEU A 856 21.00 -21.03 4.81
N CYS A 857 20.92 -19.90 4.12
CA CYS A 857 20.94 -19.84 2.66
C CYS A 857 22.20 -20.51 2.10
N ARG A 858 23.37 -20.25 2.71
CA ARG A 858 24.63 -20.89 2.34
C ARG A 858 24.58 -22.40 2.56
N LEU A 859 24.18 -22.87 3.73
CA LEU A 859 24.17 -24.30 4.07
C LEU A 859 23.21 -25.10 3.16
N TYR A 860 22.05 -24.53 2.83
CA TYR A 860 21.11 -25.16 1.89
C TYR A 860 21.61 -25.16 0.46
N ASN A 861 22.22 -24.07 -0.01
CA ASN A 861 22.86 -24.03 -1.31
C ASN A 861 23.95 -25.10 -1.42
N ASP A 862 24.87 -25.13 -0.45
CA ASP A 862 25.99 -26.08 -0.38
C ASP A 862 25.52 -27.53 -0.31
N PHE A 863 24.40 -27.81 0.38
CA PHE A 863 23.77 -29.14 0.41
C PHE A 863 23.28 -29.58 -0.98
N GLY A 864 22.59 -28.69 -1.70
CA GLY A 864 22.07 -28.95 -3.04
C GLY A 864 23.17 -29.04 -4.10
N SER A 865 24.25 -28.27 -3.94
CA SER A 865 25.30 -28.11 -4.94
C SER A 865 26.47 -29.08 -4.84
N VAL A 866 26.57 -29.92 -3.80
CA VAL A 866 27.73 -30.80 -3.55
C VAL A 866 28.29 -31.46 -4.82
N ALA A 867 27.43 -32.07 -5.65
CA ALA A 867 27.87 -32.78 -6.85
C ALA A 867 28.45 -31.85 -7.92
N ARG A 868 27.84 -30.67 -8.10
CA ARG A 868 28.29 -29.64 -9.04
C ARG A 868 29.60 -29.03 -8.56
N ASP A 869 29.66 -28.60 -7.31
CA ASP A 869 30.83 -27.92 -6.75
C ASP A 869 32.06 -28.85 -6.72
N MET A 870 31.87 -30.15 -6.44
CA MET A 870 32.95 -31.14 -6.57
C MET A 870 33.45 -31.29 -7.99
N ALA A 871 32.57 -31.26 -9.00
CA ALA A 871 32.95 -31.36 -10.41
C ALA A 871 33.70 -30.09 -10.88
N GLU A 872 33.29 -28.93 -10.36
CA GLU A 872 33.83 -27.63 -10.75
C GLU A 872 35.02 -27.17 -9.89
N ASN A 873 35.34 -27.89 -8.81
CA ASN A 873 36.29 -27.47 -7.77
C ASN A 873 35.92 -26.13 -7.12
N ASN A 874 34.62 -25.86 -6.96
CA ASN A 874 34.15 -24.71 -6.20
C ASN A 874 34.19 -25.05 -4.71
N LEU A 875 34.55 -24.08 -3.87
CA LEU A 875 34.61 -24.28 -2.43
C LEU A 875 33.21 -24.44 -1.83
N ASN A 876 33.00 -25.55 -1.13
CA ASN A 876 31.76 -25.91 -0.45
C ASN A 876 32.04 -26.13 1.05
N SER A 877 31.03 -25.95 1.91
CA SER A 877 31.10 -26.20 3.36
C SER A 877 31.74 -27.56 3.71
N ILE A 878 31.51 -28.61 2.91
CA ILE A 878 32.07 -29.95 3.18
C ILE A 878 33.59 -30.03 3.01
N ASN A 879 34.23 -29.02 2.41
CA ASN A 879 35.69 -28.98 2.20
C ASN A 879 36.46 -28.49 3.43
N PHE A 880 35.78 -28.07 4.49
CA PHE A 880 36.42 -27.57 5.70
C PHE A 880 36.96 -28.71 6.59
N PRO A 881 38.10 -28.52 7.29
CA PRO A 881 38.71 -29.55 8.14
C PRO A 881 37.78 -30.18 9.19
N GLU A 882 36.80 -29.42 9.66
CA GLU A 882 35.75 -29.82 10.60
C GLU A 882 34.95 -31.04 10.10
N PHE A 883 34.78 -31.20 8.78
CA PHE A 883 34.11 -32.35 8.18
C PHE A 883 34.98 -33.61 8.13
N ILE A 884 36.32 -33.53 8.18
CA ILE A 884 37.20 -34.72 8.14
C ILE A 884 37.35 -35.39 9.51
N GLN A 885 37.41 -34.61 10.59
CA GLN A 885 37.74 -35.16 11.92
C GLN A 885 36.73 -36.22 12.38
N VAL A 886 35.49 -36.16 11.92
CA VAL A 886 34.42 -37.13 12.26
C VAL A 886 34.58 -38.47 11.53
N PHE A 887 35.13 -38.49 10.31
CA PHE A 887 35.35 -39.73 9.55
C PHE A 887 36.46 -40.61 10.13
N LYS A 888 37.44 -40.02 10.84
CA LYS A 888 38.49 -40.77 11.53
C LYS A 888 38.04 -41.38 12.87
N LEU A 889 37.02 -40.81 13.53
CA LEU A 889 36.54 -41.25 14.85
C LEU A 889 35.53 -42.41 14.78
N HIS A 890 34.69 -42.50 13.74
CA HIS A 890 33.71 -43.59 13.60
C HIS A 890 34.31 -44.93 13.17
N CYS A 891 35.54 -44.95 12.61
CA CYS A 891 36.26 -46.20 12.35
C CYS A 891 36.95 -46.79 13.59
N ALA A 892 36.89 -46.13 14.76
CA ALA A 892 37.69 -46.48 15.93
C ALA A 892 36.87 -46.84 17.20
N SER A 893 35.53 -46.86 17.18
CA SER A 893 34.73 -47.14 18.38
C SER A 893 33.69 -48.26 18.18
N PRO A 894 33.79 -49.40 18.90
CA PRO A 894 32.82 -50.51 18.79
C PRO A 894 31.46 -50.27 19.48
N HIS A 895 31.19 -49.10 20.06
CA HIS A 895 30.03 -48.88 20.95
C HIS A 895 29.23 -47.61 20.63
N ALA A 896 28.79 -47.44 19.38
CA ALA A 896 27.76 -46.46 19.04
C ALA A 896 26.35 -47.03 19.27
N ARG A 897 25.52 -46.27 20.00
CA ARG A 897 24.12 -46.58 20.34
C ARG A 897 23.27 -46.87 19.10
N GLN A 898 22.30 -47.77 19.26
CA GLN A 898 21.39 -48.21 18.21
C GLN A 898 20.65 -47.03 17.54
N PRO A 899 20.51 -47.04 16.19
CA PRO A 899 19.66 -46.09 15.48
C PRO A 899 18.17 -46.43 15.64
N GLY A 900 17.33 -45.40 15.67
CA GLY A 900 15.87 -45.53 15.68
C GLY A 900 15.28 -46.19 14.42
N PRO A 901 13.97 -46.49 14.40
CA PRO A 901 13.35 -47.53 13.57
C PRO A 901 13.24 -47.24 12.06
N HIS A 902 13.89 -46.20 11.53
CA HIS A 902 13.89 -45.89 10.09
C HIS A 902 15.17 -46.34 9.35
N ALA A 903 16.10 -47.03 10.02
CA ALA A 903 17.40 -47.41 9.45
C ALA A 903 17.48 -48.86 8.92
N GLN A 904 16.43 -49.35 8.25
CA GLN A 904 16.47 -50.65 7.55
C GLN A 904 16.06 -50.49 6.10
N HIS A 905 16.96 -49.97 5.27
CA HIS A 905 17.11 -50.31 3.84
C HIS A 905 18.26 -49.47 3.23
N ILE A 906 19.50 -49.87 3.46
CA ILE A 906 20.64 -49.39 2.64
C ILE A 906 21.41 -50.62 2.17
N LYS A 907 21.21 -50.96 0.89
CA LYS A 907 22.09 -51.86 0.15
C LYS A 907 23.47 -51.19 0.04
N SER A 908 24.52 -51.98 0.24
CA SER A 908 25.94 -51.59 0.16
C SER A 908 26.25 -50.71 -1.05
N SER A 909 26.42 -49.40 -0.83
CA SER A 909 27.07 -48.48 -1.76
C SER A 909 28.57 -48.39 -1.44
N SER A 910 29.37 -47.97 -2.43
CA SER A 910 30.81 -47.72 -2.28
C SER A 910 31.07 -46.76 -1.11
N GLY A 911 32.19 -46.96 -0.38
CA GLY A 911 32.50 -46.21 0.85
C GLY A 911 32.48 -44.69 0.70
N GLU A 912 32.82 -44.17 -0.48
CA GLU A 912 32.87 -42.72 -0.77
C GLU A 912 31.48 -42.09 -0.95
N GLN A 913 30.52 -42.81 -1.54
CA GLN A 913 29.13 -42.34 -1.62
C GLN A 913 28.51 -42.23 -0.22
N SER A 914 28.88 -43.15 0.69
CA SER A 914 28.48 -43.08 2.10
C SER A 914 29.07 -41.85 2.83
N THR A 915 30.30 -41.44 2.51
CA THR A 915 30.96 -40.26 3.07
C THR A 915 30.26 -38.96 2.68
N ILE A 916 29.87 -38.81 1.40
CA ILE A 916 29.15 -37.63 0.90
C ILE A 916 27.77 -37.50 1.56
N GLU A 917 27.02 -38.61 1.65
CA GLU A 917 25.71 -38.61 2.32
C GLU A 917 25.80 -38.28 3.81
N GLN A 918 26.87 -38.71 4.49
CA GLN A 918 27.13 -38.33 5.87
C GLN A 918 27.45 -36.83 6.01
N ALA A 919 28.27 -36.25 5.12
CA ALA A 919 28.56 -34.83 5.12
C ALA A 919 27.29 -33.98 4.86
N LYS A 920 26.47 -34.38 3.88
CA LYS A 920 25.16 -33.78 3.62
C LYS A 920 24.23 -33.80 4.82
N ARG A 921 24.16 -34.93 5.55
CA ARG A 921 23.37 -35.01 6.79
C ARG A 921 23.86 -34.03 7.85
N ARG A 922 25.17 -33.89 8.04
CA ARG A 922 25.74 -32.94 9.00
C ARG A 922 25.48 -31.48 8.62
N LEU A 923 25.49 -31.15 7.32
CA LEU A 923 25.08 -29.82 6.86
C LEU A 923 23.65 -29.49 7.28
N LEU A 924 22.72 -30.43 7.12
CA LEU A 924 21.33 -30.24 7.56
C LEU A 924 21.22 -30.08 9.08
N GLU A 925 22.00 -30.82 9.88
CA GLU A 925 22.02 -30.65 11.34
C GLU A 925 22.51 -29.24 11.77
N ILE A 926 23.49 -28.67 11.06
CA ILE A 926 23.95 -27.29 11.30
C ILE A 926 22.87 -26.30 10.83
N ALA A 927 22.21 -26.55 9.69
CA ALA A 927 21.12 -25.72 9.22
C ALA A 927 19.94 -25.73 10.22
N GLU A 928 19.57 -26.88 10.79
CA GLU A 928 18.55 -26.97 11.85
C GLU A 928 18.93 -26.17 13.10
N TYR A 929 20.22 -26.08 13.44
CA TYR A 929 20.69 -25.20 14.51
C TYR A 929 20.49 -23.72 14.14
N GLU A 930 20.96 -23.28 12.97
CA GLU A 930 20.79 -21.89 12.52
C GLU A 930 19.31 -21.50 12.39
N GLN A 931 18.44 -22.44 12.00
CA GLN A 931 16.98 -22.23 11.91
C GLN A 931 16.35 -21.99 13.29
N ARG A 932 16.76 -22.74 14.32
CA ARG A 932 16.30 -22.50 15.70
C ARG A 932 16.77 -21.14 16.23
N CYS A 933 18.00 -20.74 15.91
CA CYS A 933 18.51 -19.43 16.28
C CYS A 933 17.76 -18.30 15.57
N LEU A 934 17.52 -18.42 14.25
CA LEU A 934 16.70 -17.48 13.49
C LEU A 934 15.30 -17.31 14.10
N GLN A 935 14.64 -18.43 14.44
CA GLN A 935 13.31 -18.39 15.06
C GLN A 935 13.33 -17.69 16.42
N ALA A 936 14.34 -17.95 17.26
CA ALA A 936 14.50 -17.29 18.55
C ALA A 936 14.72 -15.77 18.40
N ALA A 937 15.59 -15.36 17.47
CA ALA A 937 15.87 -13.96 17.20
C ALA A 937 14.64 -13.22 16.64
N MET A 938 13.85 -13.88 15.76
CA MET A 938 12.59 -13.30 15.26
C MET A 938 11.56 -13.12 16.37
N VAL A 939 11.47 -14.05 17.34
CA VAL A 939 10.58 -13.90 18.50
C VAL A 939 10.99 -12.68 19.33
N GLU A 940 12.28 -12.50 19.61
CA GLU A 940 12.76 -11.33 20.34
C GLU A 940 12.52 -10.03 19.56
N LEU A 941 12.72 -10.05 18.24
CA LEU A 941 12.55 -8.86 17.40
C LEU A 941 11.11 -8.35 17.39
N ARG A 942 10.11 -9.23 17.53
CA ARG A 942 8.68 -8.88 17.54
C ARG A 942 8.36 -7.80 18.57
N ASP A 943 8.94 -7.91 19.76
CA ASP A 943 8.64 -7.00 20.88
C ASP A 943 9.48 -5.70 20.81
N LEU A 944 10.40 -5.61 19.83
CA LEU A 944 11.36 -4.51 19.69
C LEU A 944 11.08 -3.58 18.51
N VAL A 945 10.13 -3.92 17.64
CA VAL A 945 9.80 -3.14 16.42
C VAL A 945 8.29 -3.00 16.25
N ASP A 946 7.88 -2.03 15.44
CA ASP A 946 6.47 -1.86 15.06
C ASP A 946 5.93 -3.11 14.34
N GLN A 947 4.65 -3.42 14.54
CA GLN A 947 3.99 -4.57 13.93
C GLN A 947 4.17 -4.64 12.40
N ASN A 948 4.04 -3.50 11.71
CA ASN A 948 4.21 -3.43 10.25
C ASN A 948 5.65 -3.78 9.82
N VAL A 949 6.65 -3.35 10.59
CA VAL A 949 8.06 -3.67 10.33
C VAL A 949 8.32 -5.15 10.57
N TYR A 950 7.76 -5.70 11.65
CA TYR A 950 7.87 -7.13 11.95
C TYR A 950 7.25 -7.99 10.83
N GLU A 951 6.05 -7.66 10.37
CA GLU A 951 5.37 -8.35 9.26
C GLU A 951 6.16 -8.26 7.94
N ALA A 952 6.73 -7.10 7.64
CA ALA A 952 7.61 -6.91 6.49
C ALA A 952 8.86 -7.81 6.57
N LEU A 953 9.51 -7.88 7.73
CA LEU A 953 10.67 -8.74 7.96
C LEU A 953 10.31 -10.23 7.89
N MET A 954 9.10 -10.62 8.33
CA MET A 954 8.59 -11.98 8.15
C MET A 954 8.49 -12.37 6.66
N VAL A 955 8.04 -11.46 5.79
CA VAL A 955 8.01 -11.70 4.33
C VAL A 955 9.43 -11.88 3.78
N PHE A 956 10.38 -11.04 4.20
CA PHE A 956 11.79 -11.17 3.79
C PHE A 956 12.37 -12.53 4.19
N CYS A 957 12.27 -12.89 5.48
CA CYS A 957 12.78 -14.16 6.01
C CYS A 957 12.13 -15.37 5.33
N THR A 958 10.82 -15.32 5.09
CA THR A 958 10.08 -16.40 4.41
C THR A 958 10.55 -16.57 2.96
N THR A 959 10.77 -15.45 2.25
CA THR A 959 11.24 -15.48 0.86
C THR A 959 12.66 -16.05 0.77
N ALA A 960 13.54 -15.68 1.71
CA ALA A 960 14.90 -16.22 1.78
C ALA A 960 14.94 -17.71 2.15
N ASP A 961 14.17 -18.15 3.14
CA ASP A 961 14.04 -19.58 3.51
C ASP A 961 13.54 -20.43 2.33
N MET A 962 12.63 -19.87 1.55
CA MET A 962 12.06 -20.55 0.39
C MET A 962 13.08 -20.83 -0.71
N TYR A 963 14.00 -19.89 -1.00
CA TYR A 963 15.12 -20.18 -1.91
C TYR A 963 15.96 -21.35 -1.38
N GLY A 964 16.20 -21.42 -0.07
CA GLY A 964 16.88 -22.53 0.58
C GLY A 964 16.15 -23.87 0.36
N GLN A 965 14.85 -23.93 0.64
CA GLN A 965 14.03 -25.13 0.43
C GLN A 965 14.02 -25.56 -1.05
N MET A 966 14.01 -24.60 -1.98
CA MET A 966 14.09 -24.88 -3.41
C MET A 966 15.41 -25.58 -3.78
N TYR A 967 16.56 -25.12 -3.26
CA TYR A 967 17.87 -25.76 -3.48
C TYR A 967 17.96 -27.17 -2.90
N VAL A 968 17.33 -27.41 -1.73
CA VAL A 968 17.27 -28.75 -1.12
C VAL A 968 16.46 -29.71 -1.99
N LEU A 969 15.36 -29.26 -2.58
CA LEU A 969 14.55 -30.08 -3.49
C LEU A 969 15.23 -30.32 -4.84
N LYS A 970 15.91 -29.31 -5.39
CA LYS A 970 16.55 -29.37 -6.70
C LYS A 970 17.66 -28.34 -6.81
N ASP A 971 18.84 -28.72 -7.29
CA ASP A 971 19.86 -27.74 -7.67
C ASP A 971 19.36 -26.91 -8.86
N LEU A 972 19.24 -25.59 -8.65
CA LEU A 972 18.73 -24.62 -9.62
C LEU A 972 19.86 -23.87 -10.37
N THR A 973 21.12 -24.12 -10.01
CA THR A 973 22.27 -23.40 -10.58
C THR A 973 22.77 -24.13 -11.84
N PRO A 974 22.93 -23.44 -12.99
CA PRO A 974 23.55 -24.05 -14.18
C PRO A 974 25.03 -24.38 -13.95
N ALA A 975 25.50 -25.52 -14.45
CA ALA A 975 26.93 -25.82 -14.48
C ALA A 975 27.65 -24.89 -15.49
N VAL A 976 28.72 -24.24 -15.05
CA VAL A 976 29.47 -23.23 -15.81
C VAL A 976 30.66 -23.86 -16.55
N LYS A 977 31.26 -24.92 -15.99
CA LYS A 977 32.39 -25.63 -16.61
C LYS A 977 31.86 -26.84 -17.40
N ARG A 978 31.82 -26.76 -18.74
CA ARG A 978 31.50 -27.93 -19.59
C ARG A 978 32.49 -29.06 -19.27
N ARG A 979 31.99 -30.29 -19.05
CA ARG A 979 32.82 -31.50 -19.07
C ARG A 979 33.63 -31.47 -20.37
N VAL A 980 34.94 -31.30 -20.23
CA VAL A 980 35.87 -31.75 -21.26
C VAL A 980 36.00 -33.24 -20.97
N ASP A 981 35.24 -34.04 -21.72
CA ASP A 981 35.35 -35.50 -21.70
C ASP A 981 36.76 -35.95 -22.16
#